data_AF-A0A1Q9DZH2-F1
#
_entry.id   AF-A0A1Q9DZH2-F1
#
_cell.length_a   1.000
_cell.length_b   1.000
_cell.length_c   1.000
_cell.angle_alpha   90.00
_cell.angle_beta   90.00
_cell.angle_gamma   90.00
#
_symmetry.space_group_name_H-M   'P 1'
#
loop_
_entity.id
_entity.type
_entity.pdbx_description
1 polymer ?
#
loop_
_entity_poly.entity_id
_entity_poly.type
_entity_poly.pdbx_seq_one_letter_code
_entity_poly.pdbx_strand_id
1 'polypeptide(L)'
;MGVTKVAAIHDHMRAFPCQVMCLQEVDINTASVATWMDAWRAHGYHASLGVGSGGLHRTAVLSRAPGQPIRLPSVGDQSRYSAVALEFQFHSGVRKVVVVSVYGFASDCEAAANYAEEVVLAVRGLGMEWLLLGDFNVAVDEAPMARRLATGWAEPLDSAFMTEGPLPGTAGGHRRLDYGLSAGRLRPVALRHAGGVGNHTAVSYEFSFTDPSGCSAPARAPLGHAEVSEAAWAGHWDAPQFRNFLAAKDVDAAWCMLSNAAEAALGGVSRGVVARSAPWSPQGAKPRSKAANGFESLGLVRLRRFSRRLAHGTVEEAARLELEAGFARWRSSLSGSTKKQTAWIKRRASLRTGLANPRWSEAEELRRTAIHPVEVIRRAEGEWCPRWTAGAAEESPVRELLSELVPPPPGAASKMRGKACGPDGWEAHHFLLLPGTFWRALGDLWQCAFDNATLPARWREARVALVPKQTGGCRPISVLSVAYRLGAALLVRDMREWANEWLGHRMLGGVHRRSTRDVFLRIIEASDDPSVVFVGQDVSKFYDSLFINFVQGVLSEQWRLFSTGSWVGAKWHPATRGLAQGDPMSPLLAAAVMSVWTGTVARSTCEAVTFVDDRSFWGRSLNALSQAKRLSDRVDRAFQFRCDATKCQVASTGGAIGHQAAALFGYEHSSEFETLGVRFYLRPGCVPMLARYSFEVADVRLQCINVVATGLPMQASFIRSLVLPLVLWAGAMASIEKEQLHQLRRAVVASVNHQNACDTPALLLWEVLGWDCDPVFARKWSALRAAIAIACQPPCWLEDASIQFVRGAGQRCCRWPRQCELGWWTSATGDIIGRRDECGRLRTFHLGYDSELILKQWLIDWHRRASLPG
;
A
#
# COMPACT_ATOMS: atom_id res chain seq x y z
N MET A 1 -48.10 -17.22 -13.18
CA MET A 1 -46.83 -17.41 -12.45
C MET A 1 -46.33 -16.16 -11.70
N GLY A 2 -46.72 -14.92 -12.04
CA GLY A 2 -46.24 -13.73 -11.31
C GLY A 2 -46.78 -13.54 -9.88
N VAL A 3 -48.03 -13.97 -9.61
CA VAL A 3 -48.70 -13.77 -8.31
C VAL A 3 -48.13 -14.68 -7.20
N THR A 4 -47.65 -15.88 -7.54
CA THR A 4 -47.06 -16.83 -6.57
C THR A 4 -45.73 -16.36 -5.97
N LYS A 5 -44.97 -15.48 -6.65
CA LYS A 5 -43.74 -14.87 -6.11
C LYS A 5 -44.01 -13.72 -5.13
N VAL A 6 -45.18 -13.05 -5.20
CA VAL A 6 -45.48 -11.86 -4.38
C VAL A 6 -45.49 -12.21 -2.90
N ALA A 7 -46.16 -13.30 -2.50
CA ALA A 7 -46.22 -13.74 -1.11
C ALA A 7 -44.83 -14.05 -0.55
N ALA A 8 -44.03 -14.84 -1.27
CA ALA A 8 -42.66 -15.20 -0.86
C ALA A 8 -41.74 -13.97 -0.73
N ILE A 9 -41.80 -13.03 -1.68
CA ILE A 9 -41.03 -11.78 -1.62
C ILE A 9 -41.52 -10.91 -0.46
N HIS A 10 -42.83 -10.82 -0.23
CA HIS A 10 -43.41 -10.03 0.85
C HIS A 10 -43.02 -10.60 2.23
N ASP A 11 -43.10 -11.92 2.41
CA ASP A 11 -42.66 -12.60 3.63
C ASP A 11 -41.17 -12.41 3.88
N HIS A 12 -40.35 -12.48 2.82
CA HIS A 12 -38.93 -12.14 2.90
C HIS A 12 -38.71 -10.67 3.29
N MET A 13 -39.43 -9.71 2.69
CA MET A 13 -39.36 -8.30 3.06
C MET A 13 -39.84 -8.00 4.49
N ARG A 14 -40.69 -8.86 5.08
CA ARG A 14 -41.07 -8.78 6.49
C ARG A 14 -39.96 -9.29 7.41
N ALA A 15 -39.31 -10.39 7.04
CA ALA A 15 -38.17 -10.94 7.77
C ALA A 15 -36.91 -10.08 7.61
N PHE A 16 -36.77 -9.41 6.46
CA PHE A 16 -35.62 -8.61 6.06
C PHE A 16 -36.07 -7.19 5.67
N PRO A 17 -36.37 -6.33 6.67
CA PRO A 17 -37.02 -5.05 6.44
C PRO A 17 -36.12 -4.08 5.68
N CYS A 18 -36.52 -3.72 4.46
CA CYS A 18 -35.88 -2.70 3.65
C CYS A 18 -36.89 -1.63 3.20
N GLN A 19 -36.41 -0.39 3.03
CA GLN A 19 -37.23 0.70 2.48
C GLN A 19 -37.39 0.60 0.96
N VAL A 20 -36.35 0.09 0.29
CA VAL A 20 -36.28 -0.11 -1.15
C VAL A 20 -35.69 -1.50 -1.41
N MET A 21 -36.32 -2.27 -2.29
CA MET A 21 -35.88 -3.59 -2.72
C MET A 21 -35.70 -3.61 -4.24
N CYS A 22 -34.50 -3.97 -4.70
CA CYS A 22 -34.23 -4.19 -6.12
C CYS A 22 -34.37 -5.67 -6.44
N LEU A 23 -35.30 -6.01 -7.33
CA LEU A 23 -35.59 -7.38 -7.74
C LEU A 23 -35.05 -7.65 -9.14
N GLN A 24 -34.49 -8.84 -9.32
CA GLN A 24 -34.04 -9.42 -10.59
C GLN A 24 -34.83 -10.72 -10.85
N GLU A 25 -34.86 -11.19 -12.10
CA GLU A 25 -35.53 -12.44 -12.51
C GLU A 25 -37.00 -12.55 -12.04
N VAL A 26 -37.72 -11.42 -12.01
CA VAL A 26 -39.13 -11.43 -11.61
C VAL A 26 -40.03 -12.08 -12.66
N ASP A 27 -39.66 -11.97 -13.94
CA ASP A 27 -40.32 -12.56 -15.12
C ASP A 27 -41.83 -12.40 -15.13
N ILE A 28 -42.28 -11.16 -14.97
CA ILE A 28 -43.71 -10.81 -14.94
C ILE A 28 -44.18 -10.62 -16.37
N ASN A 29 -45.18 -11.42 -16.79
CA ASN A 29 -45.81 -11.24 -18.09
C ASN A 29 -46.54 -9.89 -18.16
N THR A 30 -46.43 -9.18 -19.29
CA THR A 30 -47.10 -7.90 -19.55
C THR A 30 -48.59 -7.91 -19.15
N ALA A 31 -49.29 -9.02 -19.42
CA ALA A 31 -50.71 -9.15 -19.08
C ALA A 31 -50.99 -9.17 -17.56
N SER A 32 -49.99 -9.52 -16.74
CA SER A 32 -50.08 -9.60 -15.27
C SER A 32 -49.53 -8.35 -14.56
N VAL A 33 -49.07 -7.34 -15.30
CA VAL A 33 -48.43 -6.15 -14.71
C VAL A 33 -49.40 -5.39 -13.79
N ALA A 34 -50.63 -5.13 -14.24
CA ALA A 34 -51.61 -4.37 -13.48
C ALA A 34 -51.94 -5.06 -12.14
N THR A 35 -52.28 -6.35 -12.19
CA THR A 35 -52.60 -7.16 -11.00
C THR A 35 -51.41 -7.31 -10.06
N TRP A 36 -50.19 -7.43 -10.59
CA TRP A 36 -48.97 -7.49 -9.78
C TRP A 36 -48.67 -6.15 -9.10
N MET A 37 -48.84 -5.02 -9.79
CA MET A 37 -48.66 -3.68 -9.20
C MET A 37 -49.73 -3.40 -8.13
N ASP A 38 -50.97 -3.78 -8.36
CA ASP A 38 -52.07 -3.61 -7.39
C ASP A 38 -51.84 -4.46 -6.14
N ALA A 39 -51.32 -5.68 -6.28
CA ALA A 39 -50.96 -6.53 -5.16
C ALA A 39 -49.89 -5.87 -4.26
N TRP A 40 -48.84 -5.28 -4.84
CA TRP A 40 -47.83 -4.55 -4.04
C TRP A 40 -48.38 -3.28 -3.41
N ARG A 41 -49.29 -2.59 -4.11
CA ARG A 41 -49.97 -1.40 -3.57
C ARG A 41 -50.82 -1.77 -2.36
N ALA A 42 -51.50 -2.93 -2.38
CA ALA A 42 -52.25 -3.47 -1.24
C ALA A 42 -51.34 -3.81 -0.04
N HIS A 43 -50.08 -4.16 -0.30
CA HIS A 43 -49.05 -4.36 0.74
C HIS A 43 -48.32 -3.06 1.16
N GLY A 44 -48.75 -1.89 0.67
CA GLY A 44 -48.17 -0.60 1.04
C GLY A 44 -46.84 -0.26 0.33
N TYR A 45 -46.56 -0.90 -0.81
CA TYR A 45 -45.35 -0.62 -1.61
C TYR A 45 -45.71 -0.01 -2.96
N HIS A 46 -44.86 0.91 -3.41
CA HIS A 46 -44.80 1.36 -4.80
C HIS A 46 -43.90 0.42 -5.59
N ALA A 47 -44.39 -0.05 -6.73
CA ALA A 47 -43.65 -0.95 -7.60
C ALA A 47 -43.37 -0.28 -8.94
N SER A 48 -42.12 -0.35 -9.41
CA SER A 48 -41.68 0.15 -10.72
C SER A 48 -41.00 -0.97 -11.50
N LEU A 49 -41.46 -1.23 -12.73
CA LEU A 49 -40.95 -2.31 -13.58
C LEU A 49 -40.04 -1.79 -14.69
N GLY A 50 -39.09 -2.63 -15.08
CA GLY A 50 -38.22 -2.43 -16.25
C GLY A 50 -39.02 -2.48 -17.55
N VAL A 51 -38.39 -2.18 -18.69
CA VAL A 51 -39.07 -2.38 -19.98
C VAL A 51 -39.30 -3.89 -20.21
N GLY A 52 -40.48 -4.25 -20.70
CA GLY A 52 -40.76 -5.64 -21.07
C GLY A 52 -40.00 -6.03 -22.35
N SER A 53 -39.41 -7.22 -22.38
CA SER A 53 -38.84 -7.82 -23.59
C SER A 53 -39.39 -9.24 -23.76
N GLY A 54 -39.82 -9.59 -24.97
CA GLY A 54 -40.50 -10.87 -25.23
C GLY A 54 -41.77 -11.08 -24.41
N GLY A 55 -42.47 -10.00 -24.03
CA GLY A 55 -43.68 -10.05 -23.19
C GLY A 55 -43.42 -10.24 -21.70
N LEU A 56 -42.16 -10.17 -21.24
CA LEU A 56 -41.78 -10.34 -19.84
C LEU A 56 -40.97 -9.15 -19.30
N HIS A 57 -41.26 -8.75 -18.07
CA HIS A 57 -40.49 -7.78 -17.30
C HIS A 57 -39.55 -8.52 -16.35
N ARG A 58 -38.23 -8.28 -16.46
CA ARG A 58 -37.20 -9.05 -15.72
C ARG A 58 -36.70 -8.38 -14.45
N THR A 59 -36.86 -7.06 -14.33
CA THR A 59 -36.40 -6.30 -13.16
C THR A 59 -37.53 -5.47 -12.57
N ALA A 60 -37.44 -5.23 -11.26
CA ALA A 60 -38.35 -4.33 -10.56
C ALA A 60 -37.64 -3.57 -9.44
N VAL A 61 -38.18 -2.43 -9.05
CA VAL A 61 -37.86 -1.73 -7.81
C VAL A 61 -39.15 -1.61 -6.98
N LEU A 62 -39.14 -2.14 -5.77
CA LEU A 62 -40.18 -1.95 -4.77
C LEU A 62 -39.72 -0.90 -3.76
N SER A 63 -40.58 0.02 -3.37
CA SER A 63 -40.24 1.10 -2.44
C SER A 63 -41.42 1.46 -1.55
N ARG A 64 -41.17 1.74 -0.26
CA ARG A 64 -42.17 2.35 0.63
C ARG A 64 -42.33 3.85 0.39
N ALA A 65 -41.31 4.48 -0.17
CA ALA A 65 -41.37 5.87 -0.58
C ALA A 65 -41.94 5.98 -2.00
N PRO A 66 -42.79 6.99 -2.29
CA PRO A 66 -43.22 7.26 -3.65
C PRO A 66 -42.00 7.62 -4.51
N GLY A 67 -41.99 7.14 -5.74
CA GLY A 67 -40.87 7.33 -6.65
C GLY A 67 -41.34 7.52 -8.08
N GLN A 68 -40.53 8.24 -8.85
CA GLN A 68 -40.78 8.45 -10.28
C GLN A 68 -39.88 7.53 -11.10
N PRO A 69 -40.45 6.64 -11.94
CA PRO A 69 -39.67 5.82 -12.85
C PRO A 69 -38.84 6.70 -13.81
N ILE A 70 -37.59 6.32 -14.04
CA ILE A 70 -36.67 6.99 -14.95
C ILE A 70 -36.33 6.06 -16.09
N ARG A 71 -36.37 6.59 -17.32
CA ARG A 71 -35.77 5.95 -18.49
C ARG A 71 -34.36 6.48 -18.67
N LEU A 72 -33.44 5.58 -18.99
CA LEU A 72 -32.05 5.85 -19.33
C LEU A 72 -31.89 5.60 -20.83
N PRO A 73 -32.14 6.58 -21.72
CA PRO A 73 -32.24 6.35 -23.16
C PRO A 73 -30.93 5.90 -23.80
N SER A 74 -29.82 6.13 -23.12
CA SER A 74 -28.47 5.75 -23.55
C SER A 74 -28.06 4.34 -23.13
N VAL A 75 -28.99 3.52 -22.64
CA VAL A 75 -28.76 2.10 -22.30
C VAL A 75 -29.34 1.22 -23.42
N GLY A 76 -28.56 0.33 -24.01
CA GLY A 76 -28.95 -0.48 -25.16
C GLY A 76 -30.08 -1.46 -24.82
N ASP A 77 -29.88 -2.30 -23.80
CA ASP A 77 -30.93 -3.22 -23.33
C ASP A 77 -31.74 -2.58 -22.19
N GLN A 78 -32.93 -2.10 -22.53
CA GLN A 78 -33.85 -1.47 -21.59
C GLN A 78 -34.58 -2.46 -20.66
N SER A 79 -34.49 -3.77 -20.92
CA SER A 79 -35.24 -4.80 -20.20
C SER A 79 -34.55 -5.34 -18.95
N ARG A 80 -33.24 -5.10 -18.84
CA ARG A 80 -32.37 -5.61 -17.79
C ARG A 80 -32.09 -4.60 -16.66
N TYR A 81 -32.79 -3.46 -16.65
CA TYR A 81 -32.76 -2.55 -15.51
C TYR A 81 -34.13 -1.93 -15.22
N SER A 82 -34.28 -1.46 -13.99
CA SER A 82 -35.39 -0.62 -13.53
C SER A 82 -34.82 0.55 -12.73
N ALA A 83 -35.09 1.79 -13.12
CA ALA A 83 -34.59 2.98 -12.42
C ALA A 83 -35.74 3.82 -11.86
N VAL A 84 -35.60 4.29 -10.61
CA VAL A 84 -36.60 5.10 -9.91
C VAL A 84 -35.89 6.23 -9.18
N ALA A 85 -36.33 7.48 -9.38
CA ALA A 85 -35.95 8.59 -8.51
C ALA A 85 -36.82 8.59 -7.26
N LEU A 86 -36.16 8.54 -6.11
CA LEU A 86 -36.78 8.59 -4.79
C LEU A 86 -36.31 9.85 -4.07
N GLU A 87 -37.20 10.39 -3.23
CA GLU A 87 -36.89 11.49 -2.32
C GLU A 87 -36.74 10.97 -0.91
N PHE A 88 -35.60 11.28 -0.28
CA PHE A 88 -35.33 10.92 1.10
C PHE A 88 -35.03 12.18 1.92
N GLN A 89 -35.50 12.21 3.15
CA GLN A 89 -35.20 13.26 4.12
C GLN A 89 -33.83 12.99 4.77
N PHE A 90 -32.86 13.85 4.51
CA PHE A 90 -31.58 13.86 5.22
C PHE A 90 -31.57 14.97 6.28
N HIS A 91 -30.63 14.91 7.22
CA HIS A 91 -30.43 15.98 8.20
C HIS A 91 -30.16 17.34 7.54
N SER A 92 -29.45 17.33 6.40
CA SER A 92 -29.14 18.51 5.59
C SER A 92 -30.26 18.93 4.62
N GLY A 93 -31.41 18.24 4.63
CA GLY A 93 -32.57 18.51 3.78
C GLY A 93 -33.00 17.33 2.90
N VAL A 94 -33.99 17.54 2.05
CA VAL A 94 -34.46 16.51 1.11
C VAL A 94 -33.44 16.30 0.00
N ARG A 95 -33.11 15.04 -0.31
CA ARG A 95 -32.23 14.67 -1.42
C ARG A 95 -32.91 13.67 -2.34
N LYS A 96 -32.68 13.85 -3.64
CA LYS A 96 -33.11 12.93 -4.69
C LYS A 96 -32.02 11.91 -4.96
N VAL A 97 -32.39 10.63 -4.87
CA VAL A 97 -31.50 9.49 -5.15
C VAL A 97 -32.15 8.62 -6.20
N VAL A 98 -31.43 8.33 -7.27
CA VAL A 98 -31.86 7.37 -8.29
C VAL A 98 -31.43 5.98 -7.87
N VAL A 99 -32.39 5.11 -7.57
CA VAL A 99 -32.13 3.69 -7.30
C VAL A 99 -32.38 2.90 -8.57
N VAL A 100 -31.41 2.08 -8.94
CA VAL A 100 -31.46 1.26 -10.14
C VAL A 100 -31.31 -0.21 -9.75
N SER A 101 -32.28 -1.04 -10.09
CA SER A 101 -32.16 -2.50 -10.11
C SER A 101 -31.52 -2.92 -11.43
N VAL A 102 -30.48 -3.76 -11.40
CA VAL A 102 -29.80 -4.25 -12.59
C VAL A 102 -29.72 -5.77 -12.60
N TYR A 103 -29.80 -6.36 -13.81
CA TYR A 103 -29.63 -7.79 -14.04
C TYR A 103 -28.65 -8.04 -15.19
N GLY A 104 -27.40 -8.33 -14.83
CA GLY A 104 -26.29 -8.56 -15.76
C GLY A 104 -26.46 -9.78 -16.65
N PHE A 105 -25.59 -9.93 -17.66
CA PHE A 105 -25.60 -11.07 -18.57
C PHE A 105 -24.90 -12.29 -17.95
N ALA A 106 -25.65 -13.33 -17.59
CA ALA A 106 -25.15 -14.50 -16.87
C ALA A 106 -24.05 -15.30 -17.59
N SER A 107 -24.12 -15.39 -18.92
CA SER A 107 -23.19 -16.19 -19.74
C SER A 107 -21.92 -15.46 -20.16
N ASP A 108 -21.82 -14.14 -19.90
CA ASP A 108 -20.71 -13.31 -20.39
C ASP A 108 -20.37 -12.19 -19.39
N CYS A 109 -19.27 -12.37 -18.67
CA CYS A 109 -18.78 -11.41 -17.68
C CYS A 109 -18.32 -10.07 -18.28
N GLU A 110 -17.91 -10.02 -19.56
CA GLU A 110 -17.60 -8.76 -20.25
C GLU A 110 -18.87 -8.04 -20.66
N ALA A 111 -19.84 -8.74 -21.24
CA ALA A 111 -21.15 -8.16 -21.56
C ALA A 111 -21.82 -7.62 -20.30
N ALA A 112 -21.75 -8.36 -19.19
CA ALA A 112 -22.28 -7.93 -17.91
C ALA A 112 -21.59 -6.66 -17.37
N ALA A 113 -20.26 -6.59 -17.46
CA ALA A 113 -19.51 -5.42 -17.01
C ALA A 113 -19.68 -4.20 -17.93
N ASN A 114 -19.75 -4.38 -19.25
CA ASN A 114 -20.11 -3.35 -20.23
C ASN A 114 -21.49 -2.78 -19.94
N TYR A 115 -22.46 -3.66 -19.69
CA TYR A 115 -23.83 -3.26 -19.41
C TYR A 115 -23.92 -2.45 -18.11
N ALA A 116 -23.24 -2.88 -17.05
CA ALA A 116 -23.12 -2.10 -15.84
C ALA A 116 -22.46 -0.72 -16.10
N GLU A 117 -21.43 -0.66 -16.95
CA GLU A 117 -20.79 0.58 -17.41
C GLU A 117 -21.76 1.56 -18.04
N GLU A 118 -22.50 1.06 -19.03
CA GLU A 118 -23.50 1.81 -19.75
C GLU A 118 -24.57 2.39 -18.82
N VAL A 119 -25.10 1.56 -17.90
CA VAL A 119 -26.13 1.98 -16.93
C VAL A 119 -25.59 3.07 -15.99
N VAL A 120 -24.36 2.95 -15.47
CA VAL A 120 -23.83 4.01 -14.60
C VAL A 120 -23.51 5.27 -15.38
N LEU A 121 -22.94 5.17 -16.59
CA LEU A 121 -22.66 6.37 -17.39
C LEU A 121 -23.96 7.13 -17.67
N ALA A 122 -25.04 6.40 -17.98
CA ALA A 122 -26.37 6.96 -18.15
C ALA A 122 -26.90 7.64 -16.87
N VAL A 123 -26.89 6.93 -15.73
CA VAL A 123 -27.42 7.48 -14.46
C VAL A 123 -26.57 8.62 -13.91
N ARG A 124 -25.24 8.57 -14.10
CA ARG A 124 -24.31 9.66 -13.77
C ARG A 124 -24.58 10.89 -14.63
N GLY A 125 -24.97 10.69 -15.88
CA GLY A 125 -25.42 11.75 -16.80
C GLY A 125 -26.59 12.58 -16.26
N LEU A 126 -27.37 12.05 -15.31
CA LEU A 126 -28.48 12.76 -14.66
C LEU A 126 -28.00 13.81 -13.64
N GLY A 127 -26.74 13.77 -13.19
CA GLY A 127 -26.21 14.71 -12.18
C GLY A 127 -26.76 14.54 -10.75
N MET A 128 -27.61 13.52 -10.54
CA MET A 128 -28.19 13.15 -9.26
C MET A 128 -27.30 12.14 -8.52
N GLU A 129 -27.59 11.93 -7.23
CA GLU A 129 -27.02 10.77 -6.53
C GLU A 129 -27.73 9.51 -6.98
N TRP A 130 -26.99 8.40 -6.96
CA TRP A 130 -27.53 7.15 -7.45
C TRP A 130 -26.94 5.96 -6.72
N LEU A 131 -27.73 4.88 -6.70
CA LEU A 131 -27.38 3.55 -6.24
C LEU A 131 -27.77 2.57 -7.35
N LEU A 132 -26.82 1.74 -7.77
CA LEU A 132 -27.05 0.65 -8.71
C LEU A 132 -26.88 -0.66 -7.93
N LEU A 133 -27.96 -1.43 -7.79
CA LEU A 133 -28.03 -2.63 -6.96
C LEU A 133 -28.56 -3.81 -7.79
N GLY A 134 -28.06 -5.01 -7.53
CA GLY A 134 -28.63 -6.24 -8.09
C GLY A 134 -27.59 -7.30 -8.38
N ASP A 135 -27.99 -8.28 -9.20
CA ASP A 135 -27.13 -9.32 -9.71
C ASP A 135 -26.37 -8.79 -10.94
N PHE A 136 -25.09 -8.51 -10.76
CA PHE A 136 -24.23 -8.03 -11.82
C PHE A 136 -23.75 -9.16 -12.74
N ASN A 137 -23.88 -10.44 -12.37
CA ASN A 137 -23.31 -11.60 -13.07
C ASN A 137 -21.78 -11.57 -13.32
N VAL A 138 -21.11 -10.57 -12.76
CA VAL A 138 -19.66 -10.39 -12.72
C VAL A 138 -19.30 -9.83 -11.35
N ALA A 139 -18.31 -10.40 -10.68
CA ALA A 139 -17.91 -9.92 -9.36
C ALA A 139 -17.10 -8.62 -9.48
N VAL A 140 -17.17 -7.75 -8.46
CA VAL A 140 -16.46 -6.45 -8.37
C VAL A 140 -14.96 -6.57 -8.71
N ASP A 141 -14.39 -7.73 -8.39
CA ASP A 141 -12.98 -8.03 -8.42
C ASP A 141 -12.56 -8.90 -9.63
N GLU A 142 -13.50 -9.34 -10.46
CA GLU A 142 -13.25 -9.97 -11.76
C GLU A 142 -12.77 -8.93 -12.77
N ALA A 143 -11.86 -9.33 -13.68
CA ALA A 143 -11.12 -8.41 -14.54
C ALA A 143 -12.03 -7.42 -15.31
N PRO A 144 -13.15 -7.82 -15.94
CA PRO A 144 -14.04 -6.90 -16.63
C PRO A 144 -14.55 -5.76 -15.74
N MET A 145 -15.07 -6.08 -14.56
CA MET A 145 -15.65 -5.09 -13.64
C MET A 145 -14.56 -4.28 -12.94
N ALA A 146 -13.51 -4.94 -12.44
CA ALA A 146 -12.40 -4.29 -11.74
C ALA A 146 -11.66 -3.27 -12.62
N ARG A 147 -11.49 -3.58 -13.92
CA ARG A 147 -10.90 -2.66 -14.91
C ARG A 147 -11.65 -1.35 -14.99
N ARG A 148 -12.98 -1.46 -15.07
CA ARG A 148 -13.85 -0.31 -15.16
C ARG A 148 -13.76 0.45 -13.85
N LEU A 149 -14.02 -0.17 -12.70
CA LEU A 149 -14.03 0.55 -11.42
C LEU A 149 -12.72 1.31 -11.13
N ALA A 150 -11.58 0.80 -11.62
CA ALA A 150 -10.29 1.47 -11.51
C ALA A 150 -10.21 2.83 -12.26
N THR A 151 -11.09 3.10 -13.22
CA THR A 151 -11.17 4.42 -13.89
C THR A 151 -12.01 5.44 -13.10
N GLY A 152 -12.63 5.03 -11.98
CA GLY A 152 -13.28 5.93 -11.02
C GLY A 152 -14.65 6.46 -11.44
N TRP A 153 -15.37 5.77 -12.33
CA TRP A 153 -16.74 6.13 -12.72
C TRP A 153 -17.80 5.66 -11.69
N ALA A 154 -17.47 4.65 -10.89
CA ALA A 154 -18.32 4.11 -9.83
C ALA A 154 -17.46 3.60 -8.67
N GLU A 155 -18.06 3.53 -7.48
CA GLU A 155 -17.43 2.97 -6.30
C GLU A 155 -18.28 1.83 -5.71
N PRO A 156 -17.67 0.65 -5.44
CA PRO A 156 -18.38 -0.47 -4.84
C PRO A 156 -18.77 -0.17 -3.40
N LEU A 157 -20.04 -0.39 -3.07
CA LEU A 157 -20.60 -0.24 -1.73
C LEU A 157 -19.95 -1.18 -0.72
N ASP A 158 -19.54 -2.37 -1.17
CA ASP A 158 -18.88 -3.39 -0.37
C ASP A 158 -17.52 -2.96 0.19
N SER A 159 -16.85 -2.01 -0.48
CA SER A 159 -15.47 -1.60 -0.14
C SER A 159 -15.32 -1.18 1.32
N ALA A 160 -16.38 -0.63 1.93
CA ALA A 160 -16.39 -0.16 3.30
C ALA A 160 -16.35 -1.28 4.36
N PHE A 161 -16.73 -2.51 3.98
CA PHE A 161 -16.86 -3.66 4.90
C PHE A 161 -15.75 -4.71 4.71
N MET A 162 -14.91 -4.55 3.68
CA MET A 162 -13.83 -5.50 3.37
C MET A 162 -12.63 -5.41 4.32
N THR A 163 -12.58 -4.38 5.17
CA THR A 163 -11.52 -4.19 6.18
C THR A 163 -11.56 -5.22 7.29
N GLU A 164 -12.74 -5.77 7.59
CA GLU A 164 -12.96 -6.84 8.57
C GLU A 164 -12.76 -8.25 7.99
N GLY A 165 -12.44 -8.34 6.69
CA GLY A 165 -12.22 -9.59 5.97
C GLY A 165 -13.08 -9.72 4.71
N PRO A 166 -13.01 -10.85 4.00
CA PRO A 166 -13.83 -11.11 2.82
C PRO A 166 -15.33 -11.10 3.11
N LEU A 167 -16.15 -10.72 2.12
CA LEU A 167 -17.61 -10.88 2.16
C LEU A 167 -18.02 -12.23 1.55
N PRO A 168 -19.15 -12.83 1.96
CA PRO A 168 -19.61 -14.10 1.41
C PRO A 168 -19.97 -13.97 -0.07
N GLY A 169 -19.80 -15.06 -0.83
CA GLY A 169 -20.27 -15.13 -2.20
C GLY A 169 -21.76 -15.46 -2.30
N THR A 170 -22.31 -15.22 -3.48
CA THR A 170 -23.71 -15.48 -3.82
C THR A 170 -24.00 -16.98 -3.69
N ALA A 171 -25.06 -17.31 -2.95
CA ALA A 171 -25.57 -18.65 -2.70
C ALA A 171 -24.52 -19.63 -2.11
N GLY A 172 -23.59 -19.10 -1.28
CA GLY A 172 -22.50 -19.90 -0.71
C GLY A 172 -21.35 -20.20 -1.68
N GLY A 173 -21.39 -19.68 -2.91
CA GLY A 173 -20.32 -19.83 -3.89
C GLY A 173 -19.08 -18.95 -3.61
N HIS A 174 -18.06 -19.10 -4.45
CA HIS A 174 -16.83 -18.28 -4.38
C HIS A 174 -16.97 -16.88 -5.00
N ARG A 175 -18.00 -16.65 -5.83
CA ARG A 175 -18.23 -15.39 -6.54
C ARG A 175 -19.32 -14.59 -5.84
N ARG A 176 -19.10 -13.30 -5.64
CA ARG A 176 -20.09 -12.35 -5.09
C ARG A 176 -20.67 -11.53 -6.24
N LEU A 177 -21.83 -11.94 -6.74
CA LEU A 177 -22.50 -11.35 -7.90
C LEU A 177 -23.55 -10.31 -7.48
N ASP A 178 -24.13 -10.50 -6.29
CA ASP A 178 -25.04 -9.56 -5.65
C ASP A 178 -24.25 -8.51 -4.86
N TYR A 179 -24.22 -7.29 -5.37
CA TYR A 179 -23.62 -6.15 -4.68
C TYR A 179 -24.25 -4.85 -5.15
N GLY A 180 -23.67 -3.72 -4.75
CA GLY A 180 -24.08 -2.42 -5.27
C GLY A 180 -22.92 -1.47 -5.56
N LEU A 181 -23.19 -0.53 -6.46
CA LEU A 181 -22.30 0.54 -6.90
C LEU A 181 -22.94 1.91 -6.60
N SER A 182 -22.10 2.92 -6.40
CA SER A 182 -22.55 4.30 -6.17
C SER A 182 -21.60 5.33 -6.76
N ALA A 183 -22.02 6.60 -6.74
CA ALA A 183 -21.17 7.75 -7.04
C ALA A 183 -20.11 8.06 -5.96
N GLY A 184 -20.01 7.25 -4.89
CA GLY A 184 -19.06 7.42 -3.79
C GLY A 184 -19.49 8.40 -2.68
N ARG A 185 -20.59 9.13 -2.89
CA ARG A 185 -21.15 10.09 -1.92
C ARG A 185 -22.13 9.47 -0.93
N LEU A 186 -22.85 8.43 -1.36
CA LEU A 186 -23.70 7.63 -0.49
C LEU A 186 -22.85 6.47 0.04
N ARG A 187 -22.67 6.42 1.37
CA ARG A 187 -21.89 5.37 2.03
C ARG A 187 -22.78 4.50 2.88
N PRO A 188 -22.71 3.17 2.69
CA PRO A 188 -23.45 2.27 3.55
C PRO A 188 -22.76 2.22 4.92
N VAL A 189 -23.54 2.34 5.98
CA VAL A 189 -23.09 2.21 7.38
C VAL A 189 -23.24 0.79 7.90
N ALA A 190 -24.13 0.00 7.31
CA ALA A 190 -24.22 -1.43 7.57
C ALA A 190 -24.45 -2.22 6.30
N LEU A 191 -23.97 -3.46 6.32
CA LEU A 191 -24.24 -4.48 5.31
C LEU A 191 -24.84 -5.68 6.03
N ARG A 192 -25.94 -6.19 5.47
CA ARG A 192 -26.51 -7.49 5.88
C ARG A 192 -26.57 -8.43 4.71
N HIS A 193 -26.37 -9.70 5.02
CA HIS A 193 -26.34 -10.79 4.08
C HIS A 193 -27.21 -11.93 4.60
N ALA A 194 -28.23 -12.33 3.84
CA ALA A 194 -29.16 -13.38 4.21
C ALA A 194 -29.53 -14.26 3.00
N GLY A 195 -30.11 -15.43 3.25
CA GLY A 195 -30.71 -16.25 2.19
C GLY A 195 -31.82 -15.47 1.49
N GLY A 196 -31.75 -15.36 0.16
CA GLY A 196 -32.76 -14.68 -0.65
C GLY A 196 -33.93 -15.59 -1.01
N VAL A 197 -34.81 -15.09 -1.88
CA VAL A 197 -35.88 -15.88 -2.48
C VAL A 197 -35.33 -16.63 -3.69
N GLY A 198 -35.40 -17.96 -3.69
CA GLY A 198 -34.83 -18.81 -4.75
C GLY A 198 -33.36 -19.17 -4.51
N ASN A 199 -32.55 -19.21 -5.56
CA ASN A 199 -31.11 -19.47 -5.51
C ASN A 199 -30.27 -18.18 -5.32
N HIS A 200 -30.92 -17.06 -4.99
CA HIS A 200 -30.29 -15.76 -4.84
C HIS A 200 -29.95 -15.44 -3.39
N THR A 201 -29.05 -14.48 -3.22
CA THR A 201 -28.65 -13.97 -1.91
C THR A 201 -29.21 -12.58 -1.70
N ALA A 202 -29.83 -12.33 -0.54
CA ALA A 202 -30.28 -10.99 -0.19
C ALA A 202 -29.11 -10.19 0.40
N VAL A 203 -28.74 -9.10 -0.29
CA VAL A 203 -27.74 -8.13 0.18
C VAL A 203 -28.43 -6.80 0.44
N SER A 204 -28.42 -6.34 1.70
CA SER A 204 -28.89 -4.99 2.04
C SER A 204 -27.75 -4.08 2.43
N TYR A 205 -27.88 -2.83 1.99
CA TYR A 205 -27.06 -1.72 2.43
C TYR A 205 -27.91 -0.76 3.27
N GLU A 206 -27.49 -0.50 4.49
CA GLU A 206 -28.09 0.52 5.35
C GLU A 206 -27.34 1.83 5.17
N PHE A 207 -28.06 2.93 4.96
CA PHE A 207 -27.47 4.26 4.80
C PHE A 207 -27.94 5.16 5.95
N SER A 208 -27.01 5.86 6.59
CA SER A 208 -27.35 6.86 7.60
C SER A 208 -27.46 8.22 6.92
N PHE A 209 -28.67 8.76 6.91
CA PHE A 209 -28.94 10.10 6.37
C PHE A 209 -28.61 11.23 7.37
N THR A 210 -28.02 10.84 8.51
CA THR A 210 -27.42 11.70 9.54
C THR A 210 -25.89 11.75 9.45
N ASP A 211 -25.29 11.18 8.40
CA ASP A 211 -23.83 11.09 8.27
C ASP A 211 -23.13 12.46 8.31
N PRO A 212 -21.97 12.55 8.99
CA PRO A 212 -21.25 13.80 9.13
C PRO A 212 -20.73 14.29 7.77
N SER A 213 -21.00 15.56 7.46
CA SER A 213 -20.42 16.23 6.29
C SER A 213 -18.90 16.33 6.47
N GLY A 214 -18.15 15.58 5.67
CA GLY A 214 -16.69 15.70 5.66
C GLY A 214 -16.19 16.90 4.85
N CYS A 215 -14.87 17.09 4.88
CA CYS A 215 -14.19 18.12 4.10
C CYS A 215 -13.40 17.51 2.93
N SER A 216 -13.15 18.31 1.89
CA SER A 216 -12.27 17.97 0.78
C SER A 216 -11.15 19.00 0.62
N ALA A 217 -10.06 18.57 -0.01
CA ALA A 217 -9.04 19.49 -0.50
C ALA A 217 -9.60 20.36 -1.65
N PRO A 218 -9.07 21.59 -1.87
CA PRO A 218 -9.47 22.42 -2.98
C PRO A 218 -9.10 21.77 -4.33
N ALA A 219 -9.89 22.09 -5.36
CA ALA A 219 -9.54 21.73 -6.73
C ALA A 219 -8.26 22.49 -7.17
N ARG A 220 -7.37 21.79 -7.86
CA ARG A 220 -6.14 22.34 -8.46
C ARG A 220 -6.24 22.31 -9.98
N ALA A 221 -5.50 23.18 -10.66
CA ALA A 221 -5.42 23.12 -12.12
C ALA A 221 -4.78 21.79 -12.56
N PRO A 222 -5.30 21.14 -13.63
CA PRO A 222 -4.58 20.06 -14.28
C PRO A 222 -3.29 20.62 -14.90
N LEU A 223 -2.22 19.84 -14.87
CA LEU A 223 -0.92 20.23 -15.43
C LEU A 223 -0.63 19.40 -16.69
N GLY A 224 0.08 20.00 -17.64
CA GLY A 224 0.54 19.36 -18.86
C GLY A 224 1.58 18.28 -18.61
N HIS A 225 1.80 17.43 -19.62
CA HIS A 225 2.76 16.33 -19.59
C HIS A 225 3.97 16.54 -20.53
N ALA A 226 4.04 17.69 -21.20
CA ALA A 226 5.14 18.03 -22.11
C ALA A 226 6.28 18.72 -21.36
N GLU A 227 7.52 18.51 -21.82
CA GLU A 227 8.68 19.23 -21.32
C GLU A 227 8.57 20.72 -21.65
N VAL A 228 8.91 21.57 -20.67
CA VAL A 228 8.89 23.02 -20.76
C VAL A 228 10.25 23.49 -21.24
N SER A 229 10.31 24.18 -22.37
CA SER A 229 11.55 24.79 -22.87
C SER A 229 11.97 25.99 -22.02
N GLU A 230 13.25 26.34 -22.05
CA GLU A 230 13.77 27.56 -21.39
C GLU A 230 13.02 28.82 -21.87
N ALA A 231 12.64 28.89 -23.15
CA ALA A 231 11.88 30.02 -23.70
C ALA A 231 10.44 30.08 -23.15
N ALA A 232 9.76 28.93 -23.04
CA ALA A 232 8.41 28.87 -22.46
C ALA A 232 8.44 29.23 -20.96
N TRP A 233 9.46 28.79 -20.23
CA TRP A 233 9.68 29.18 -18.84
C TRP A 233 9.93 30.68 -18.67
N ALA A 234 10.79 31.27 -19.52
CA ALA A 234 11.12 32.70 -19.46
C ALA A 234 9.88 33.62 -19.62
N GLY A 235 8.84 33.16 -20.33
CA GLY A 235 7.57 33.91 -20.46
C GLY A 235 6.77 34.03 -19.16
N HIS A 236 7.10 33.24 -18.13
CA HIS A 236 6.40 33.22 -16.84
C HIS A 236 7.31 33.49 -15.65
N TRP A 237 8.62 33.63 -15.86
CA TRP A 237 9.63 33.70 -14.82
C TRP A 237 10.33 35.07 -14.74
N ASP A 238 10.24 35.72 -13.58
CA ASP A 238 10.94 36.98 -13.29
C ASP A 238 12.05 36.74 -12.26
N ALA A 239 13.26 36.53 -12.77
CA ALA A 239 14.44 36.29 -11.94
C ALA A 239 14.85 37.48 -11.05
N PRO A 240 14.82 38.75 -11.52
CA PRO A 240 15.07 39.92 -10.67
C PRO A 240 14.19 39.97 -9.42
N GLN A 241 12.87 39.87 -9.58
CA GLN A 241 11.95 39.93 -8.44
C GLN A 241 12.13 38.74 -7.51
N PHE A 242 12.38 37.54 -8.04
CA PHE A 242 12.70 36.37 -7.22
C PHE A 242 13.94 36.59 -6.35
N ARG A 243 15.02 37.15 -6.91
CA ARG A 243 16.23 37.48 -6.15
C ARG A 243 15.97 38.54 -5.08
N ASN A 244 15.08 39.50 -5.32
CA ASN A 244 14.69 40.48 -4.32
C ASN A 244 14.00 39.80 -3.12
N PHE A 245 13.13 38.81 -3.35
CA PHE A 245 12.54 38.03 -2.27
C PHE A 245 13.58 37.23 -1.48
N LEU A 246 14.54 36.59 -2.17
CA LEU A 246 15.64 35.88 -1.48
C LEU A 246 16.50 36.83 -0.64
N ALA A 247 16.84 38.01 -1.16
CA ALA A 247 17.60 39.03 -0.44
C ALA A 247 16.85 39.57 0.78
N ALA A 248 15.52 39.71 0.68
CA ALA A 248 14.64 40.05 1.78
C ALA A 248 14.38 38.89 2.76
N LYS A 249 14.93 37.69 2.49
CA LYS A 249 14.69 36.45 3.25
C LYS A 249 13.22 36.03 3.28
N ASP A 250 12.42 36.49 2.32
CA ASP A 250 11.01 36.15 2.19
C ASP A 250 10.85 34.86 1.39
N VAL A 251 11.10 33.74 2.07
CA VAL A 251 11.06 32.40 1.47
C VAL A 251 9.64 32.01 1.00
N ASP A 252 8.59 32.58 1.60
CA ASP A 252 7.21 32.32 1.22
C ASP A 252 6.84 33.04 -0.08
N ALA A 253 7.19 34.32 -0.23
CA ALA A 253 6.99 35.04 -1.47
C ALA A 253 7.85 34.45 -2.61
N ALA A 254 9.09 34.08 -2.32
CA ALA A 254 9.98 33.42 -3.28
C ALA A 254 9.40 32.07 -3.76
N TRP A 255 8.91 31.23 -2.84
CA TRP A 255 8.24 29.98 -3.20
C TRP A 255 6.94 30.22 -3.99
N CYS A 256 6.14 31.21 -3.58
CA CYS A 256 4.89 31.54 -4.25
C CYS A 256 5.13 31.90 -5.71
N MET A 257 6.11 32.77 -5.96
CA MET A 257 6.51 33.17 -7.30
C MET A 257 7.01 31.99 -8.13
N LEU A 258 7.96 31.20 -7.59
CA LEU A 258 8.54 30.04 -8.29
C LEU A 258 7.49 28.98 -8.62
N SER A 259 6.62 28.65 -7.67
CA SER A 259 5.55 27.68 -7.86
C SER A 259 4.50 28.17 -8.85
N ASN A 260 4.15 29.47 -8.85
CA ASN A 260 3.16 30.00 -9.78
C ASN A 260 3.69 30.05 -11.21
N ALA A 261 4.97 30.44 -11.40
CA ALA A 261 5.63 30.39 -12.69
C ALA A 261 5.66 28.94 -13.24
N ALA A 262 5.95 27.96 -12.39
CA ALA A 262 5.94 26.54 -12.76
C ALA A 262 4.54 26.03 -13.12
N GLU A 263 3.53 26.40 -12.33
CA GLU A 263 2.14 26.03 -12.62
C GLU A 263 1.67 26.64 -13.94
N ALA A 264 1.99 27.91 -14.21
CA ALA A 264 1.67 28.59 -15.46
C ALA A 264 2.39 27.97 -16.68
N ALA A 265 3.69 27.72 -16.57
CA ALA A 265 4.49 27.13 -17.65
C ALA A 265 4.05 25.71 -18.02
N LEU A 266 3.46 24.97 -17.08
CA LEU A 266 2.86 23.65 -17.30
C LEU A 266 1.39 23.73 -17.76
N GLY A 267 0.86 24.92 -18.08
CA GLY A 267 -0.50 25.11 -18.58
C GLY A 267 -1.59 25.08 -17.50
N GLY A 268 -1.23 25.24 -16.22
CA GLY A 268 -2.13 25.17 -15.06
C GLY A 268 -3.02 26.41 -14.86
N VAL A 269 -3.74 26.85 -15.89
CA VAL A 269 -4.67 27.99 -15.79
C VAL A 269 -6.11 27.51 -15.91
N SER A 270 -6.94 27.71 -14.89
CA SER A 270 -8.36 27.35 -14.89
C SER A 270 -9.17 28.25 -13.96
N ARG A 271 -10.44 28.52 -14.27
CA ARG A 271 -11.32 29.30 -13.38
C ARG A 271 -11.79 28.45 -12.20
N GLY A 272 -11.75 29.02 -10.99
CA GLY A 272 -12.29 28.38 -9.77
C GLY A 272 -11.40 27.33 -9.11
N VAL A 273 -10.12 27.25 -9.49
CA VAL A 273 -9.11 26.40 -8.85
C VAL A 273 -8.20 27.24 -7.95
N VAL A 274 -7.58 26.61 -6.95
CA VAL A 274 -6.65 27.27 -6.02
C VAL A 274 -5.21 27.00 -6.48
N ALA A 275 -4.38 28.05 -6.59
CA ALA A 275 -2.97 27.94 -6.96
C ALA A 275 -2.16 27.09 -5.96
N ARG A 276 -1.20 26.30 -6.43
CA ARG A 276 -0.48 25.31 -5.59
C ARG A 276 0.40 25.92 -4.50
N SER A 277 0.86 27.15 -4.71
CA SER A 277 1.55 27.97 -3.73
C SER A 277 0.65 28.48 -2.61
N ALA A 278 -0.65 28.65 -2.88
CA ALA A 278 -1.55 29.35 -1.98
C ALA A 278 -1.89 28.50 -0.73
N PRO A 279 -2.00 29.13 0.44
CA PRO A 279 -2.56 28.48 1.62
C PRO A 279 -4.01 28.07 1.34
N TRP A 280 -4.47 27.02 2.01
CA TRP A 280 -5.85 26.57 1.87
C TRP A 280 -6.40 25.96 3.16
N SER A 281 -7.70 26.13 3.34
CA SER A 281 -8.46 25.49 4.41
C SER A 281 -9.36 24.40 3.83
N PRO A 282 -9.58 23.30 4.57
CA PRO A 282 -10.52 22.25 4.17
C PRO A 282 -11.89 22.81 3.79
N GLN A 283 -12.41 22.39 2.64
CA GLN A 283 -13.70 22.86 2.13
C GLN A 283 -14.80 21.90 2.58
N GLY A 284 -15.75 22.38 3.37
CA GLY A 284 -16.96 21.63 3.70
C GLY A 284 -17.82 21.35 2.48
N ALA A 285 -18.69 20.34 2.57
CA ALA A 285 -19.64 20.03 1.51
C ALA A 285 -20.53 21.27 1.21
N LYS A 286 -20.47 21.78 -0.02
CA LYS A 286 -21.34 22.90 -0.43
C LYS A 286 -22.80 22.44 -0.41
N PRO A 287 -23.72 23.12 0.29
CA PRO A 287 -25.15 22.81 0.21
C PRO A 287 -25.61 22.97 -1.23
N ARG A 288 -26.26 21.94 -1.78
CA ARG A 288 -26.87 22.03 -3.11
C ARG A 288 -28.15 22.86 -2.99
N SER A 289 -28.29 23.88 -3.83
CA SER A 289 -29.53 24.68 -3.93
C SER A 289 -30.72 23.79 -4.28
N LYS A 290 -31.87 24.01 -3.62
CA LYS A 290 -33.16 23.38 -3.94
C LYS A 290 -33.62 23.66 -5.38
N ALA A 291 -33.08 24.69 -6.03
CA ALA A 291 -33.48 25.18 -7.36
C ALA A 291 -32.62 24.65 -8.52
N ALA A 292 -31.72 23.68 -8.28
CA ALA A 292 -30.95 23.08 -9.37
C ALA A 292 -31.84 22.17 -10.24
N ASN A 293 -32.56 22.78 -11.18
CA ASN A 293 -33.21 22.06 -12.28
C ASN A 293 -32.11 21.37 -13.11
N GLY A 294 -32.23 20.05 -13.32
CA GLY A 294 -31.54 19.38 -14.42
C GLY A 294 -31.93 20.07 -15.74
N PHE A 295 -31.13 20.09 -16.80
CA PHE A 295 -30.46 18.96 -17.42
C PHE A 295 -29.43 19.44 -18.45
N GLU A 296 -28.56 18.50 -18.85
CA GLU A 296 -27.57 18.51 -19.93
C GLU A 296 -26.25 19.27 -19.72
N SER A 297 -25.15 18.50 -19.71
CA SER A 297 -23.80 19.05 -19.77
C SER A 297 -23.43 19.40 -21.22
N LEU A 298 -22.65 20.46 -21.39
CA LEU A 298 -22.16 20.93 -22.70
C LEU A 298 -21.43 19.84 -23.51
N GLY A 299 -20.88 18.81 -22.84
CA GLY A 299 -20.25 17.65 -23.47
C GLY A 299 -21.25 16.73 -24.19
N LEU A 300 -22.46 16.57 -23.65
CA LEU A 300 -23.53 15.75 -24.24
C LEU A 300 -24.04 16.37 -25.55
N VAL A 301 -24.09 17.70 -25.62
CA VAL A 301 -24.48 18.46 -26.82
C VAL A 301 -23.44 18.32 -27.94
N ARG A 302 -22.14 18.29 -27.59
CA ARG A 302 -21.03 18.14 -28.54
C ARG A 302 -20.90 16.70 -29.07
N LEU A 303 -21.10 15.70 -28.20
CA LEU A 303 -21.08 14.28 -28.58
C LEU A 303 -22.25 13.88 -29.49
N ARG A 304 -23.45 14.47 -29.30
CA ARG A 304 -24.59 14.27 -30.21
C ARG A 304 -24.40 14.87 -31.61
N ARG A 305 -23.49 15.84 -31.79
CA ARG A 305 -23.09 16.33 -33.13
C ARG A 305 -22.06 15.43 -33.80
N PHE A 306 -21.27 14.70 -33.01
CA PHE A 306 -20.25 13.76 -33.49
C PHE A 306 -20.86 12.38 -33.83
N SER A 307 -21.77 11.88 -32.98
CA SER A 307 -22.50 10.61 -33.16
C SER A 307 -23.33 10.55 -34.45
N ARG A 308 -23.84 11.69 -34.94
CA ARG A 308 -24.56 11.77 -36.22
C ARG A 308 -23.68 11.54 -37.46
N ARG A 309 -22.34 11.56 -37.34
CA ARG A 309 -21.41 11.38 -38.46
C ARG A 309 -20.89 9.95 -38.65
N LEU A 310 -21.15 9.04 -37.71
CA LEU A 310 -20.53 7.70 -37.68
C LEU A 310 -21.49 6.55 -38.01
N ALA A 311 -22.72 6.85 -38.43
CA ALA A 311 -23.75 5.85 -38.72
C ALA A 311 -23.60 5.20 -40.11
N HIS A 312 -22.53 4.44 -40.37
CA HIS A 312 -22.45 3.44 -41.46
C HIS A 312 -21.34 2.39 -41.18
N GLY A 313 -21.70 1.14 -40.80
CA GLY A 313 -20.78 -0.02 -40.78
C GLY A 313 -21.03 -1.06 -39.67
N THR A 314 -20.91 -2.36 -39.99
CA THR A 314 -21.43 -3.59 -39.35
C THR A 314 -20.74 -4.08 -38.06
N VAL A 315 -21.51 -4.71 -37.14
CA VAL A 315 -21.25 -4.80 -35.68
C VAL A 315 -20.55 -6.09 -35.17
N GLU A 316 -20.66 -7.24 -35.83
CA GLU A 316 -20.14 -8.51 -35.25
C GLU A 316 -18.62 -8.70 -35.39
N GLU A 317 -18.05 -8.27 -36.50
CA GLU A 317 -16.60 -8.29 -36.70
C GLU A 317 -15.92 -7.18 -35.87
N ALA A 318 -16.63 -6.08 -35.64
CA ALA A 318 -16.25 -4.99 -34.74
C ALA A 318 -16.22 -5.46 -33.28
N ALA A 319 -17.20 -6.23 -32.79
CA ALA A 319 -17.21 -6.69 -31.41
C ALA A 319 -16.02 -7.62 -31.07
N ARG A 320 -15.62 -8.51 -31.99
CA ARG A 320 -14.43 -9.36 -31.79
C ARG A 320 -13.14 -8.56 -31.86
N LEU A 321 -13.03 -7.63 -32.83
CA LEU A 321 -11.91 -6.70 -32.93
C LEU A 321 -11.86 -5.71 -31.75
N GLU A 322 -12.99 -5.37 -31.14
CA GLU A 322 -13.11 -4.44 -30.02
C GLU A 322 -12.92 -5.12 -28.67
N LEU A 323 -13.19 -6.44 -28.59
CA LEU A 323 -12.75 -7.33 -27.51
C LEU A 323 -11.23 -7.50 -27.53
N GLU A 324 -10.64 -7.84 -28.68
CA GLU A 324 -9.18 -7.94 -28.85
C GLU A 324 -8.52 -6.59 -28.67
N ALA A 325 -9.10 -5.51 -29.21
CA ALA A 325 -8.62 -4.15 -29.00
C ALA A 325 -8.89 -3.65 -27.57
N GLY A 326 -9.92 -4.13 -26.88
CA GLY A 326 -10.21 -3.80 -25.47
C GLY A 326 -9.23 -4.49 -24.53
N PHE A 327 -8.93 -5.76 -24.79
CA PHE A 327 -7.83 -6.48 -24.18
C PHE A 327 -6.48 -5.86 -24.53
N ALA A 328 -6.26 -5.43 -25.77
CA ALA A 328 -5.05 -4.75 -26.21
C ALA A 328 -4.94 -3.33 -25.63
N ARG A 329 -6.04 -2.59 -25.42
CA ARG A 329 -6.10 -1.26 -24.77
C ARG A 329 -5.87 -1.36 -23.28
N TRP A 330 -6.45 -2.37 -22.62
CA TRP A 330 -6.18 -2.67 -21.22
C TRP A 330 -4.74 -3.16 -21.02
N ARG A 331 -4.30 -4.11 -21.85
CA ARG A 331 -2.90 -4.54 -21.90
C ARG A 331 -2.01 -3.35 -22.19
N SER A 332 -2.35 -2.43 -23.10
CA SER A 332 -1.60 -1.21 -23.41
C SER A 332 -1.56 -0.23 -22.22
N SER A 333 -2.68 -0.04 -21.52
CA SER A 333 -2.75 0.86 -20.36
C SER A 333 -2.01 0.32 -19.12
N LEU A 334 -1.82 -1.00 -19.03
CA LEU A 334 -0.99 -1.68 -18.04
C LEU A 334 0.45 -1.96 -18.51
N SER A 335 0.68 -2.26 -19.78
CA SER A 335 1.97 -2.66 -20.35
C SER A 335 2.94 -1.50 -20.38
N GLY A 336 2.43 -0.27 -20.44
CA GLY A 336 3.23 0.94 -20.25
C GLY A 336 3.63 1.18 -18.78
N SER A 337 3.16 0.38 -17.81
CA SER A 337 3.47 0.62 -16.39
C SER A 337 3.58 -0.65 -15.54
N THR A 338 4.80 -1.17 -15.43
CA THR A 338 5.17 -2.23 -14.46
C THR A 338 4.75 -1.91 -13.02
N LYS A 339 4.64 -0.62 -12.67
CA LYS A 339 4.13 -0.17 -11.35
C LYS A 339 2.65 -0.46 -11.15
N LYS A 340 1.80 -0.18 -12.15
CA LYS A 340 0.36 -0.49 -12.09
C LYS A 340 0.14 -2.00 -12.02
N GLN A 341 0.88 -2.75 -12.84
CA GLN A 341 0.85 -4.22 -12.83
C GLN A 341 1.24 -4.79 -11.45
N THR A 342 2.34 -4.29 -10.86
CA THR A 342 2.78 -4.67 -9.51
C THR A 342 1.74 -4.36 -8.44
N ALA A 343 1.17 -3.15 -8.46
CA ALA A 343 0.16 -2.72 -7.49
C ALA A 343 -1.10 -3.59 -7.58
N TRP A 344 -1.54 -3.92 -8.80
CA TRP A 344 -2.65 -4.82 -9.04
C TRP A 344 -2.38 -6.22 -8.49
N ILE A 345 -1.21 -6.83 -8.80
CA ILE A 345 -0.83 -8.15 -8.30
C ILE A 345 -0.86 -8.19 -6.77
N LYS A 346 -0.23 -7.21 -6.11
CA LYS A 346 -0.19 -7.15 -4.63
C LYS A 346 -1.58 -7.00 -4.02
N ARG A 347 -2.43 -6.12 -4.56
CA ARG A 347 -3.80 -5.90 -4.09
C ARG A 347 -4.66 -7.16 -4.27
N ARG A 348 -4.61 -7.77 -5.46
CA ARG A 348 -5.34 -9.01 -5.78
C ARG A 348 -4.93 -10.16 -4.88
N ALA A 349 -3.62 -10.31 -4.66
CA ALA A 349 -3.10 -11.36 -3.79
C ALA A 349 -3.60 -11.21 -2.36
N SER A 350 -3.59 -9.98 -1.82
CA SER A 350 -4.03 -9.70 -0.46
C SER A 350 -5.53 -9.97 -0.26
N LEU A 351 -6.34 -9.70 -1.28
CA LEU A 351 -7.78 -9.99 -1.25
C LEU A 351 -8.07 -11.49 -1.28
N ARG A 352 -7.42 -12.24 -2.18
CA ARG A 352 -7.66 -13.68 -2.34
C ARG A 352 -7.15 -14.51 -1.15
N THR A 353 -6.03 -14.13 -0.53
CA THR A 353 -5.59 -14.80 0.71
C THR A 353 -6.49 -14.47 1.90
N GLY A 354 -7.10 -13.28 1.93
CA GLY A 354 -8.16 -12.97 2.89
C GLY A 354 -9.41 -13.85 2.71
N LEU A 355 -9.78 -14.17 1.47
CA LEU A 355 -10.92 -15.03 1.10
C LEU A 355 -10.72 -16.51 1.41
N ALA A 356 -9.49 -17.03 1.35
CA ALA A 356 -9.18 -18.46 1.49
C ALA A 356 -9.20 -18.97 2.95
N ASN A 357 -9.38 -18.09 3.94
CA ASN A 357 -9.51 -18.49 5.34
C ASN A 357 -10.88 -18.07 5.93
N PRO A 358 -12.01 -18.59 5.40
CA PRO A 358 -13.32 -18.27 5.92
C PRO A 358 -13.56 -19.04 7.23
N ARG A 359 -13.60 -18.35 8.37
CA ARG A 359 -14.32 -18.84 9.56
C ARG A 359 -15.83 -18.62 9.35
N TRP A 360 -16.41 -19.19 8.30
CA TRP A 360 -17.85 -19.07 8.06
C TRP A 360 -18.46 -20.47 8.10
N SER A 361 -19.19 -20.77 9.18
CA SER A 361 -20.15 -21.86 9.19
C SER A 361 -21.29 -21.53 8.23
N GLU A 362 -21.84 -22.54 7.58
CA GLU A 362 -22.99 -22.41 6.71
C GLU A 362 -24.17 -21.74 7.45
N ALA A 363 -24.82 -20.79 6.78
CA ALA A 363 -26.14 -20.24 7.11
C ALA A 363 -26.30 -19.28 8.31
N GLU A 364 -25.27 -18.56 8.78
CA GLU A 364 -25.49 -17.43 9.70
C GLU A 364 -25.61 -16.08 8.97
N GLU A 365 -26.61 -15.28 9.35
CA GLU A 365 -26.83 -13.91 8.87
C GLU A 365 -25.60 -13.04 9.20
N LEU A 366 -24.84 -12.64 8.17
CA LEU A 366 -23.69 -11.76 8.37
C LEU A 366 -24.17 -10.31 8.43
N ARG A 367 -23.92 -9.66 9.56
CA ARG A 367 -24.08 -8.21 9.72
C ARG A 367 -22.74 -7.56 9.99
N ARG A 368 -22.35 -6.59 9.15
CA ARG A 368 -21.16 -5.75 9.35
C ARG A 368 -21.54 -4.29 9.44
N THR A 369 -20.72 -3.53 10.16
CA THR A 369 -20.86 -2.07 10.29
C THR A 369 -19.61 -1.38 9.76
N ALA A 370 -19.77 -0.43 8.85
CA ALA A 370 -18.66 0.36 8.33
C ALA A 370 -18.48 1.63 9.16
N ILE A 371 -17.23 1.97 9.46
CA ILE A 371 -16.91 3.26 10.05
C ILE A 371 -16.78 4.29 8.93
N HIS A 372 -17.60 5.34 8.96
CA HIS A 372 -17.56 6.41 7.97
C HIS A 372 -16.15 7.03 7.87
N PRO A 373 -15.63 7.38 6.67
CA PRO A 373 -14.28 7.94 6.52
C PRO A 373 -13.98 9.17 7.40
N VAL A 374 -14.98 10.03 7.60
CA VAL A 374 -14.88 11.19 8.52
C VAL A 374 -14.70 10.75 9.96
N GLU A 375 -15.36 9.67 10.36
CA GLU A 375 -15.21 9.09 11.71
C GLU A 375 -13.84 8.41 11.87
N VAL A 376 -13.31 7.78 10.81
CA VAL A 376 -11.93 7.27 10.80
C VAL A 376 -10.92 8.41 11.02
N ILE A 377 -11.12 9.54 10.31
CA ILE A 377 -10.32 10.75 10.52
C ILE A 377 -10.49 11.28 11.95
N ARG A 378 -11.72 11.41 12.45
CA ARG A 378 -12.00 11.93 13.81
C ARG A 378 -11.36 11.07 14.89
N ARG A 379 -11.44 9.73 14.77
CA ARG A 379 -10.78 8.79 15.68
C ARG A 379 -9.26 8.94 15.62
N ALA A 380 -8.69 9.10 14.42
CA ALA A 380 -7.27 9.35 14.27
C ALA A 380 -6.86 10.70 14.88
N GLU A 381 -7.62 11.76 14.68
CA GLU A 381 -7.36 13.05 15.33
C GLU A 381 -7.38 12.91 16.86
N GLY A 382 -8.37 12.22 17.43
CA GLY A 382 -8.45 11.94 18.87
C GLY A 382 -7.27 11.12 19.42
N GLU A 383 -6.72 10.21 18.61
CA GLU A 383 -5.61 9.35 19.02
C GLU A 383 -4.22 10.03 18.89
N TRP A 384 -4.00 10.77 17.80
CA TRP A 384 -2.69 11.32 17.45
C TRP A 384 -2.50 12.79 17.80
N CYS A 385 -3.53 13.64 17.76
CA CYS A 385 -3.33 15.06 18.09
C CYS A 385 -2.82 15.28 19.52
N PRO A 386 -3.36 14.64 20.58
CA PRO A 386 -2.78 14.75 21.93
C PRO A 386 -1.33 14.26 22.00
N ARG A 387 -0.96 13.33 21.11
CA ARG A 387 0.41 12.84 20.97
C ARG A 387 1.32 13.79 20.22
N TRP A 388 0.82 14.72 19.43
CA TRP A 388 1.67 15.67 18.72
C TRP A 388 1.70 17.05 19.37
N THR A 389 0.85 17.30 20.38
CA THR A 389 0.72 18.62 21.03
C THR A 389 1.03 18.64 22.53
N ALA A 390 1.42 17.54 23.17
CA ALA A 390 1.77 17.62 24.60
C ALA A 390 3.05 18.43 24.82
N GLY A 391 3.09 19.15 25.94
CA GLY A 391 3.92 20.34 26.19
C GLY A 391 5.43 20.23 25.91
N ALA A 392 6.02 21.42 25.75
CA ALA A 392 7.41 21.63 25.36
C ALA A 392 8.43 21.23 26.44
N ALA A 393 9.61 20.82 26.00
CA ALA A 393 10.82 20.66 26.82
C ALA A 393 11.86 21.71 26.38
N GLU A 394 12.70 22.13 27.34
CA GLU A 394 13.66 23.24 27.23
C GLU A 394 14.79 23.05 26.20
N GLU A 395 15.37 24.18 25.80
CA GLU A 395 16.10 24.42 24.55
C GLU A 395 17.64 24.53 24.68
N SER A 396 18.34 24.26 23.56
CA SER A 396 19.78 24.39 23.23
C SER A 396 20.57 23.08 23.34
N PRO A 397 21.26 22.55 22.27
CA PRO A 397 22.32 23.21 21.47
C PRO A 397 22.53 22.64 20.01
N VAL A 398 21.78 23.10 18.99
CA VAL A 398 21.82 22.51 17.61
C VAL A 398 22.18 23.51 16.52
N ARG A 399 22.35 24.79 16.89
CA ARG A 399 22.52 25.91 15.97
C ARG A 399 23.88 25.92 15.23
N GLU A 400 24.84 25.12 15.67
CA GLU A 400 26.22 25.11 15.18
C GLU A 400 26.47 24.11 14.03
N LEU A 401 25.62 23.08 13.88
CA LEU A 401 25.79 22.00 12.89
C LEU A 401 25.20 22.33 11.49
N LEU A 402 24.55 23.49 11.34
CA LEU A 402 23.66 23.80 10.21
C LEU A 402 24.21 24.90 9.28
N SER A 403 25.51 25.13 9.17
CA SER A 403 26.08 26.22 8.35
C SER A 403 26.84 25.79 7.08
N GLU A 404 26.96 24.50 6.78
CA GLU A 404 27.91 24.00 5.76
C GLU A 404 27.29 23.34 4.50
N LEU A 405 26.00 23.53 4.23
CA LEU A 405 25.29 22.69 3.23
C LEU A 405 25.13 23.35 1.86
N VAL A 406 25.11 22.49 0.82
CA VAL A 406 25.18 22.81 -0.61
C VAL A 406 23.82 22.55 -1.30
N PRO A 407 23.42 23.29 -2.35
CA PRO A 407 22.07 23.21 -2.92
C PRO A 407 21.77 21.96 -3.77
N PRO A 408 20.47 21.65 -4.01
CA PRO A 408 20.04 20.38 -4.56
C PRO A 408 20.14 20.20 -6.09
N PRO A 409 20.71 19.07 -6.61
CA PRO A 409 20.75 18.79 -8.06
C PRO A 409 19.51 18.04 -8.61
N PRO A 410 19.22 18.15 -9.93
CA PRO A 410 18.04 17.56 -10.59
C PRO A 410 17.89 16.03 -10.46
N GLY A 411 19.01 15.29 -10.34
CA GLY A 411 19.02 13.83 -10.28
C GLY A 411 18.23 13.22 -9.12
N ALA A 412 18.03 13.97 -8.02
CA ALA A 412 17.26 13.53 -6.86
C ALA A 412 15.77 13.30 -7.16
N ALA A 413 15.19 14.09 -8.07
CA ALA A 413 13.76 14.03 -8.39
C ALA A 413 13.35 12.78 -9.16
N SER A 414 14.26 12.24 -9.98
CA SER A 414 14.04 10.98 -10.70
C SER A 414 13.67 9.82 -9.75
N LYS A 415 14.31 9.75 -8.57
CA LYS A 415 14.08 8.72 -7.54
C LYS A 415 12.73 8.88 -6.83
N MET A 416 12.08 10.03 -6.97
CA MET A 416 10.77 10.33 -6.38
C MET A 416 9.60 10.17 -7.36
N ARG A 417 9.88 9.88 -8.64
CA ARG A 417 8.84 9.71 -9.68
C ARG A 417 7.82 8.63 -9.28
N GLY A 418 6.54 9.00 -9.27
CA GLY A 418 5.42 8.13 -8.92
C GLY A 418 5.18 7.92 -7.42
N LYS A 419 5.84 8.71 -6.55
CA LYS A 419 5.47 8.81 -5.13
C LYS A 419 4.35 9.85 -4.97
N ALA A 420 3.50 9.67 -3.95
CA ALA A 420 2.38 10.58 -3.67
C ALA A 420 2.83 12.04 -3.45
N CYS A 421 2.01 12.99 -3.90
CA CYS A 421 2.19 14.42 -3.70
C CYS A 421 1.86 14.86 -2.25
N GLY A 422 2.43 15.99 -1.86
CA GLY A 422 2.08 16.71 -0.64
C GLY A 422 0.76 17.50 -0.79
N PRO A 423 0.42 18.36 0.18
CA PRO A 423 -0.83 19.13 0.18
C PRO A 423 -0.87 20.27 -0.85
N ASP A 424 0.28 20.64 -1.42
CA ASP A 424 0.42 21.54 -2.58
C ASP A 424 0.06 20.83 -3.91
N GLY A 425 -0.07 19.50 -3.89
CA GLY A 425 -0.40 18.69 -5.05
C GLY A 425 0.72 18.58 -6.10
N TRP A 426 1.92 19.08 -5.83
CA TRP A 426 3.06 18.91 -6.73
C TRP A 426 3.52 17.45 -6.72
N GLU A 427 3.76 16.91 -7.91
CA GLU A 427 4.35 15.59 -8.10
C GLU A 427 5.76 15.73 -8.66
N ALA A 428 6.64 14.80 -8.31
CA ALA A 428 8.02 14.80 -8.82
C ALA A 428 8.09 14.75 -10.35
N HIS A 429 7.09 14.15 -11.00
CA HIS A 429 7.05 14.10 -12.46
C HIS A 429 6.81 15.49 -13.08
N HIS A 430 6.07 16.39 -12.43
CA HIS A 430 5.89 17.75 -12.92
C HIS A 430 7.20 18.53 -12.91
N PHE A 431 8.01 18.41 -11.84
CA PHE A 431 9.30 19.10 -11.75
C PHE A 431 10.29 18.61 -12.80
N LEU A 432 10.24 17.31 -13.15
CA LEU A 432 11.11 16.74 -14.19
C LEU A 432 10.80 17.29 -15.59
N LEU A 433 9.68 17.96 -15.79
CA LEU A 433 9.33 18.64 -17.05
C LEU A 433 9.84 20.08 -17.09
N LEU A 434 10.35 20.63 -15.98
CA LEU A 434 10.79 22.02 -15.89
C LEU A 434 12.29 22.17 -16.24
N PRO A 435 12.69 23.30 -16.83
CA PRO A 435 14.03 23.48 -17.36
C PRO A 435 15.08 23.77 -16.27
N GLY A 436 16.36 23.86 -16.66
CA GLY A 436 17.48 24.00 -15.72
C GLY A 436 17.46 25.31 -14.92
N THR A 437 16.91 26.39 -15.48
CA THR A 437 16.65 27.65 -14.76
C THR A 437 15.74 27.49 -13.54
N PHE A 438 14.66 26.71 -13.65
CA PHE A 438 13.79 26.38 -12.51
C PHE A 438 14.56 25.68 -11.40
N TRP A 439 15.40 24.69 -11.75
CA TRP A 439 16.18 23.93 -10.78
C TRP A 439 17.21 24.80 -10.05
N ARG A 440 17.84 25.74 -10.74
CA ARG A 440 18.73 26.74 -10.12
C ARG A 440 17.97 27.60 -9.12
N ALA A 441 16.82 28.15 -9.52
CA ALA A 441 16.00 28.98 -8.63
C ALA A 441 15.48 28.19 -7.40
N LEU A 442 15.07 26.93 -7.59
CA LEU A 442 14.68 26.06 -6.48
C LEU A 442 15.87 25.79 -5.54
N GLY A 443 17.08 25.65 -6.10
CA GLY A 443 18.31 25.52 -5.33
C GLY A 443 18.63 26.77 -4.52
N ASP A 444 18.53 27.95 -5.12
CA ASP A 444 18.75 29.24 -4.46
C ASP A 444 17.74 29.47 -3.33
N LEU A 445 16.46 29.09 -3.53
CA LEU A 445 15.44 29.14 -2.49
C LEU A 445 15.78 28.20 -1.33
N TRP A 446 16.24 26.98 -1.63
CA TRP A 446 16.68 26.03 -0.61
C TRP A 446 17.86 26.55 0.19
N GLN A 447 18.85 27.14 -0.48
CA GLN A 447 20.00 27.75 0.17
C GLN A 447 19.55 28.88 1.09
N CYS A 448 18.70 29.79 0.61
CA CYS A 448 18.15 30.86 1.43
C CYS A 448 17.35 30.31 2.63
N ALA A 449 16.52 29.29 2.42
CA ALA A 449 15.77 28.66 3.51
C ALA A 449 16.69 28.00 4.55
N PHE A 450 17.77 27.39 4.08
CA PHE A 450 18.79 26.75 4.90
C PHE A 450 19.59 27.78 5.72
N ASP A 451 20.18 28.78 5.06
CA ASP A 451 21.00 29.83 5.69
C ASP A 451 20.23 30.63 6.75
N ASN A 452 18.91 30.76 6.56
CA ASN A 452 18.02 31.50 7.46
C ASN A 452 17.22 30.59 8.41
N ALA A 453 17.47 29.28 8.40
CA ALA A 453 16.73 28.28 9.17
C ALA A 453 15.19 28.41 9.08
N THR A 454 14.68 28.91 7.95
CA THR A 454 13.28 29.26 7.74
C THR A 454 12.76 28.60 6.46
N LEU A 455 11.79 27.69 6.59
CA LEU A 455 11.16 27.05 5.43
C LEU A 455 9.91 27.81 4.97
N PRO A 456 9.60 27.80 3.66
CA PRO A 456 8.28 28.17 3.17
C PRO A 456 7.18 27.44 3.96
N ALA A 457 6.12 28.15 4.37
CA ALA A 457 5.00 27.60 5.11
C ALA A 457 4.40 26.35 4.44
N ARG A 458 4.30 26.36 3.11
CA ARG A 458 3.80 25.21 2.32
C ARG A 458 4.67 23.95 2.45
N TRP A 459 5.97 24.10 2.74
CA TRP A 459 6.90 22.98 2.90
C TRP A 459 6.78 22.34 4.29
N ARG A 460 6.26 23.09 5.26
CA ARG A 460 6.01 22.68 6.65
C ARG A 460 4.67 21.95 6.84
N GLU A 461 3.85 21.91 5.80
CA GLU A 461 2.57 21.21 5.81
C GLU A 461 2.68 19.76 5.30
N ALA A 462 2.09 18.84 6.05
CA ALA A 462 2.00 17.43 5.71
C ALA A 462 0.54 16.97 5.60
N ARG A 463 0.23 16.26 4.51
CA ARG A 463 -0.98 15.45 4.45
C ARG A 463 -0.71 14.11 5.12
N VAL A 464 -1.46 13.79 6.17
CA VAL A 464 -1.38 12.53 6.90
C VAL A 464 -2.33 11.52 6.25
N ALA A 465 -1.79 10.62 5.43
CA ALA A 465 -2.55 9.54 4.80
C ALA A 465 -2.70 8.37 5.78
N LEU A 466 -3.95 7.97 6.08
CA LEU A 466 -4.24 6.84 6.95
C LEU A 466 -4.17 5.53 6.17
N VAL A 467 -3.11 4.76 6.39
CA VAL A 467 -2.90 3.44 5.74
C VAL A 467 -3.40 2.34 6.66
N PRO A 468 -4.32 1.44 6.23
CA PRO A 468 -4.84 0.38 7.08
C PRO A 468 -3.75 -0.64 7.46
N LYS A 469 -3.77 -1.11 8.70
CA LYS A 469 -2.94 -2.23 9.17
C LYS A 469 -3.68 -3.55 9.01
N GLN A 470 -2.95 -4.65 8.81
CA GLN A 470 -3.53 -6.00 8.73
C GLN A 470 -4.21 -6.44 10.02
N THR A 471 -3.71 -5.99 11.17
CA THR A 471 -4.21 -6.33 12.51
C THR A 471 -5.30 -5.36 13.02
N GLY A 472 -5.89 -4.56 12.13
CA GLY A 472 -6.81 -3.48 12.49
C GLY A 472 -6.13 -2.15 12.82
N GLY A 473 -6.89 -1.06 12.69
CA GLY A 473 -6.42 0.32 12.86
C GLY A 473 -5.66 0.88 11.66
N CYS A 474 -5.11 2.09 11.81
CA CYS A 474 -4.39 2.81 10.75
C CYS A 474 -2.95 3.16 11.16
N ARG A 475 -2.07 3.32 10.17
CA ARG A 475 -0.75 3.94 10.29
C ARG A 475 -0.80 5.31 9.61
N PRO A 476 -0.51 6.41 10.32
CA PRO A 476 -0.46 7.75 9.73
C PRO A 476 0.86 7.95 8.97
N ILE A 477 0.79 8.16 7.67
CA ILE A 477 1.95 8.49 6.84
C ILE A 477 1.89 9.97 6.47
N SER A 478 2.90 10.73 6.90
CA SER A 478 3.01 12.15 6.62
C SER A 478 3.66 12.38 5.26
N VAL A 479 2.92 12.96 4.32
CA VAL A 479 3.39 13.29 2.97
C VAL A 479 3.55 14.79 2.84
N LEU A 480 4.81 15.24 2.88
CA LEU A 480 5.20 16.65 2.70
C LEU A 480 5.35 17.02 1.22
N SER A 481 5.49 18.33 0.96
CA SER A 481 5.80 18.88 -0.36
C SER A 481 6.95 18.13 -1.04
N VAL A 482 6.86 17.95 -2.36
CA VAL A 482 7.96 17.37 -3.14
C VAL A 482 9.19 18.28 -3.09
N ALA A 483 9.01 19.59 -3.16
CA ALA A 483 10.11 20.55 -3.07
C ALA A 483 10.89 20.40 -1.74
N TYR A 484 10.15 20.26 -0.63
CA TYR A 484 10.73 19.95 0.67
C TYR A 484 11.51 18.62 0.69
N ARG A 485 10.88 17.53 0.23
CA ARG A 485 11.49 16.20 0.30
C ARG A 485 12.73 16.07 -0.57
N LEU A 486 12.86 16.87 -1.64
CA LEU A 486 14.05 16.87 -2.49
C LEU A 486 15.27 17.42 -1.76
N GLY A 487 15.18 18.63 -1.20
CA GLY A 487 16.29 19.21 -0.45
C GLY A 487 16.60 18.43 0.82
N ALA A 488 15.58 17.98 1.55
CA ALA A 488 15.78 17.13 2.74
C ALA A 488 16.52 15.81 2.43
N ALA A 489 16.25 15.18 1.29
CA ALA A 489 16.94 13.95 0.90
C ALA A 489 18.42 14.19 0.53
N LEU A 490 18.75 15.39 0.07
CA LEU A 490 20.10 15.79 -0.30
C LEU A 490 20.89 16.24 0.92
N LEU A 491 20.25 16.98 1.82
CA LEU A 491 20.75 17.25 3.16
C LEU A 491 21.19 15.95 3.88
N VAL A 492 20.31 14.94 3.93
CA VAL A 492 20.63 13.63 4.52
C VAL A 492 21.78 12.91 3.80
N ARG A 493 21.94 13.13 2.49
CA ARG A 493 23.07 12.58 1.74
C ARG A 493 24.38 13.27 2.14
N ASP A 494 24.35 14.57 2.33
CA ASP A 494 25.55 15.36 2.62
C ASP A 494 25.96 15.20 4.09
N MET A 495 25.00 14.98 4.99
CA MET A 495 25.22 14.63 6.42
C MET A 495 25.76 13.20 6.64
N ARG A 496 26.10 12.43 5.60
CA ARG A 496 26.52 11.02 5.76
C ARG A 496 27.85 10.88 6.49
N GLU A 497 28.84 11.71 6.16
CA GLU A 497 30.15 11.62 6.79
C GLU A 497 30.05 12.00 8.27
N TRP A 498 29.38 13.12 8.58
CA TRP A 498 29.02 13.48 9.95
C TRP A 498 28.29 12.37 10.69
N ALA A 499 27.32 11.70 10.04
CA ALA A 499 26.61 10.58 10.66
C ALA A 499 27.56 9.41 10.97
N ASN A 500 28.52 9.11 10.09
CA ASN A 500 29.46 8.02 10.29
C ASN A 500 30.40 8.25 11.49
N GLU A 501 30.68 9.49 11.90
CA GLU A 501 31.54 9.80 13.05
C GLU A 501 31.00 9.24 14.38
N TRP A 502 29.68 9.08 14.51
CA TRP A 502 29.04 8.60 15.74
C TRP A 502 28.24 7.29 15.53
N LEU A 503 28.01 6.86 14.29
CA LEU A 503 27.33 5.61 13.98
C LEU A 503 28.27 4.40 14.11
N GLY A 504 28.34 3.79 15.28
CA GLY A 504 29.09 2.54 15.48
C GLY A 504 28.35 1.24 15.11
N HIS A 505 28.95 0.10 15.44
CA HIS A 505 28.42 -1.27 15.25
C HIS A 505 27.11 -1.61 15.98
N ARG A 506 26.59 -0.69 16.80
CA ARG A 506 25.33 -0.83 17.57
C ARG A 506 24.13 -0.18 16.87
N MET A 507 24.38 0.66 15.86
CA MET A 507 23.38 1.46 15.17
C MET A 507 23.26 1.01 13.71
N LEU A 508 22.27 0.17 13.38
CA LEU A 508 22.23 -0.54 12.10
C LEU A 508 20.97 -0.26 11.25
N GLY A 509 19.98 0.47 11.78
CA GLY A 509 18.73 0.78 11.07
C GLY A 509 18.58 2.23 10.65
N GLY A 510 17.93 2.45 9.49
CA GLY A 510 17.56 3.78 9.02
C GLY A 510 18.71 4.64 8.47
N VAL A 511 19.92 4.08 8.35
CA VAL A 511 21.15 4.81 7.99
C VAL A 511 21.89 4.17 6.80
N HIS A 512 22.81 4.92 6.18
CA HIS A 512 23.49 4.48 4.95
C HIS A 512 24.41 3.27 5.18
N ARG A 513 24.49 2.37 4.17
CA ARG A 513 25.34 1.16 4.12
C ARG A 513 25.13 0.14 5.26
N ARG A 514 24.01 0.24 5.98
CA ARG A 514 23.62 -0.70 7.05
C ARG A 514 22.24 -1.29 6.73
N SER A 515 21.98 -2.50 7.21
CA SER A 515 20.83 -3.31 6.83
C SER A 515 20.43 -4.28 7.94
N THR A 516 19.25 -4.89 7.81
CA THR A 516 18.78 -5.93 8.75
C THR A 516 19.76 -7.11 8.85
N ARG A 517 20.46 -7.44 7.76
CA ARG A 517 21.52 -8.46 7.72
C ARG A 517 22.59 -8.21 8.78
N ASP A 518 22.96 -6.95 8.98
CA ASP A 518 24.02 -6.59 9.91
C ASP A 518 23.60 -6.86 11.36
N VAL A 519 22.33 -6.65 11.68
CA VAL A 519 21.74 -7.01 12.99
C VAL A 519 21.75 -8.53 13.17
N PHE A 520 21.36 -9.27 12.12
CA PHE A 520 21.31 -10.73 12.16
C PHE A 520 22.69 -11.34 12.41
N LEU A 521 23.75 -10.80 11.81
CA LEU A 521 25.12 -11.26 12.05
C LEU A 521 25.52 -11.17 13.53
N ARG A 522 25.14 -10.10 14.21
CA ARG A 522 25.43 -9.91 15.64
C ARG A 522 24.63 -10.86 16.52
N ILE A 523 23.36 -11.09 16.19
CA ILE A 523 22.51 -12.02 16.95
C ILE A 523 22.99 -13.46 16.75
N ILE A 524 23.33 -13.84 15.51
CA ILE A 524 23.84 -15.19 15.19
C ILE A 524 25.12 -15.46 15.98
N GLU A 525 26.09 -14.52 15.99
CA GLU A 525 27.28 -14.67 16.83
C GLU A 525 26.92 -14.89 18.29
N ALA A 526 26.07 -14.02 18.84
CA ALA A 526 25.74 -14.09 20.25
C ALA A 526 24.98 -15.38 20.61
N SER A 527 24.24 -15.95 19.66
CA SER A 527 23.48 -17.19 19.84
C SER A 527 24.34 -18.46 19.82
N ASP A 528 25.60 -18.38 19.37
CA ASP A 528 26.55 -19.49 19.48
C ASP A 528 26.96 -19.77 20.94
N ASP A 529 26.79 -18.78 21.83
CA ASP A 529 27.05 -18.91 23.26
C ASP A 529 25.74 -19.20 24.03
N PRO A 530 25.53 -20.43 24.53
CA PRO A 530 24.29 -20.80 25.19
C PRO A 530 24.07 -20.07 26.53
N SER A 531 25.09 -19.41 27.08
CA SER A 531 24.97 -18.62 28.32
C SER A 531 24.35 -17.23 28.10
N VAL A 532 24.21 -16.80 26.84
CA VAL A 532 23.66 -15.49 26.50
C VAL A 532 22.14 -15.49 26.64
N VAL A 533 21.64 -14.47 27.31
CA VAL A 533 20.22 -14.15 27.41
C VAL A 533 19.95 -12.86 26.63
N PHE A 534 18.99 -12.93 25.70
CA PHE A 534 18.56 -11.82 24.87
C PHE A 534 17.34 -11.14 25.46
N VAL A 535 17.28 -9.82 25.32
CA VAL A 535 16.12 -9.00 25.67
C VAL A 535 15.76 -8.14 24.46
N GLY A 536 14.55 -8.29 23.96
CA GLY A 536 13.98 -7.48 22.89
C GLY A 536 12.95 -6.50 23.45
N GLN A 537 13.00 -5.25 23.02
CA GLN A 537 12.07 -4.22 23.45
C GLN A 537 11.40 -3.54 22.26
N ASP A 538 10.07 -3.41 22.32
CA ASP A 538 9.24 -2.71 21.34
C ASP A 538 8.82 -1.34 21.88
N VAL A 539 9.20 -0.27 21.18
CA VAL A 539 8.82 1.10 21.56
C VAL A 539 7.53 1.50 20.85
N SER A 540 6.47 1.72 21.63
CA SER A 540 5.16 2.09 21.11
C SER A 540 5.18 3.44 20.39
N LYS A 541 4.82 3.44 19.11
CA LYS A 541 4.65 4.66 18.28
C LYS A 541 5.87 5.57 18.35
N PHE A 542 7.05 4.98 18.15
CA PHE A 542 8.35 5.64 18.30
C PHE A 542 8.43 7.00 17.59
N TYR A 543 8.21 7.03 16.27
CA TYR A 543 8.25 8.29 15.50
C TYR A 543 7.27 9.34 16.02
N ASP A 544 6.09 8.95 16.51
CA ASP A 544 5.08 9.88 17.04
C ASP A 544 5.45 10.47 18.42
N SER A 545 6.42 9.85 19.11
CA SER A 545 6.81 10.20 20.48
C SER A 545 8.09 11.03 20.55
N LEU A 546 8.85 11.12 19.45
CA LEU A 546 10.11 11.85 19.38
C LEU A 546 9.90 13.37 19.46
N PHE A 547 10.69 14.04 20.28
CA PHE A 547 10.66 15.50 20.39
C PHE A 547 11.32 16.16 19.18
N ILE A 548 10.59 17.06 18.52
CA ILE A 548 11.07 17.80 17.35
C ILE A 548 12.06 18.91 17.76
N ASN A 549 11.98 19.39 19.01
CA ASN A 549 12.86 20.45 19.53
C ASN A 549 14.35 20.07 19.54
N PHE A 550 14.70 18.77 19.46
CA PHE A 550 16.07 18.31 19.28
C PHE A 550 16.63 18.67 17.88
N VAL A 551 15.78 19.14 16.96
CA VAL A 551 16.15 19.58 15.61
C VAL A 551 15.61 20.99 15.43
N GLN A 552 16.29 21.96 16.05
CA GLN A 552 15.93 23.37 15.93
C GLN A 552 15.88 23.81 14.45
N GLY A 553 15.00 24.76 14.13
CA GLY A 553 14.88 25.34 12.79
C GLY A 553 13.89 24.60 11.88
N VAL A 554 14.39 24.03 10.76
CA VAL A 554 13.65 23.49 9.61
C VAL A 554 12.46 22.57 9.94
N LEU A 555 12.48 21.87 11.09
CA LEU A 555 11.42 20.95 11.50
C LEU A 555 10.51 21.45 12.63
N SER A 556 10.84 22.57 13.28
CA SER A 556 10.24 23.03 14.55
C SER A 556 8.73 23.30 14.48
N GLU A 557 8.20 23.63 13.32
CA GLU A 557 6.78 23.88 13.11
C GLU A 557 6.26 23.02 11.95
N GLN A 558 5.53 21.94 12.26
CA GLN A 558 4.84 21.15 11.25
C GLN A 558 3.33 21.23 11.41
N TRP A 559 2.63 21.33 10.28
CA TRP A 559 1.17 21.35 10.23
C TRP A 559 0.66 20.07 9.57
N ARG A 560 -0.29 19.39 10.20
CA ARG A 560 -0.78 18.07 9.78
C ARG A 560 -2.26 18.11 9.48
N LEU A 561 -2.63 17.54 8.33
CA LEU A 561 -4.02 17.34 7.94
C LEU A 561 -4.27 15.87 7.62
N PHE A 562 -5.13 15.22 8.41
CA PHE A 562 -5.52 13.83 8.19
C PHE A 562 -6.31 13.66 6.91
N SER A 563 -6.14 12.50 6.26
CA SER A 563 -6.82 12.17 5.03
C SER A 563 -7.05 10.66 4.89
N THR A 564 -8.18 10.31 4.28
CA THR A 564 -8.49 8.96 3.84
C THR A 564 -9.32 9.03 2.56
N GLY A 565 -8.83 8.41 1.48
CA GLY A 565 -9.40 8.58 0.15
C GLY A 565 -9.43 10.05 -0.29
N SER A 566 -10.62 10.53 -0.67
CA SER A 566 -10.87 11.93 -1.07
C SER A 566 -11.22 12.87 0.09
N TRP A 567 -11.34 12.34 1.31
CA TRP A 567 -11.72 13.11 2.50
C TRP A 567 -10.49 13.60 3.25
N VAL A 568 -10.60 14.81 3.78
CA VAL A 568 -9.62 15.42 4.68
C VAL A 568 -10.26 15.83 5.99
N GLY A 569 -9.45 15.99 7.04
CA GLY A 569 -9.87 16.55 8.32
C GLY A 569 -10.42 17.97 8.15
N ALA A 570 -11.16 18.44 9.15
CA ALA A 570 -11.80 19.76 9.09
C ALA A 570 -10.81 20.90 9.32
N LYS A 571 -9.65 20.63 9.92
CA LYS A 571 -8.65 21.63 10.25
C LYS A 571 -7.23 21.09 10.18
N TRP A 572 -6.29 22.01 10.01
CA TRP A 572 -4.87 21.75 10.22
C TRP A 572 -4.56 21.66 11.72
N HIS A 573 -3.71 20.72 12.09
CA HIS A 573 -3.25 20.54 13.46
C HIS A 573 -1.75 20.84 13.55
N PRO A 574 -1.32 21.70 14.47
CA PRO A 574 0.11 21.88 14.73
C PRO A 574 0.68 20.62 15.38
N ALA A 575 1.92 20.28 15.03
CA ALA A 575 2.69 19.21 15.66
C ALA A 575 3.96 19.80 16.25
N THR A 576 4.05 19.79 17.58
CA THR A 576 5.22 20.19 18.37
C THR A 576 6.12 19.00 18.69
N ARG A 577 5.60 17.78 18.56
CA ARG A 577 6.36 16.53 18.67
C ARG A 577 5.89 15.49 17.65
N GLY A 578 6.73 14.48 17.49
CA GLY A 578 6.60 13.36 16.59
C GLY A 578 7.23 13.67 15.23
N LEU A 579 8.22 12.90 14.81
CA LEU A 579 8.81 13.01 13.47
C LEU A 579 7.83 12.56 12.38
N ALA A 580 7.85 13.22 11.23
CA ALA A 580 6.96 12.92 10.13
C ALA A 580 7.28 11.56 9.48
N GLN A 581 6.41 10.56 9.67
CA GLN A 581 6.57 9.24 9.04
C GLN A 581 6.44 9.33 7.51
N GLY A 582 7.56 9.48 6.80
CA GLY A 582 7.63 9.71 5.35
C GLY A 582 8.56 10.85 4.92
N ASP A 583 9.07 11.61 5.89
CA ASP A 583 10.12 12.61 5.71
C ASP A 583 11.50 11.94 5.56
N PRO A 584 12.32 12.32 4.55
CA PRO A 584 13.69 11.84 4.39
C PRO A 584 14.62 12.05 5.59
N MET A 585 14.46 13.11 6.39
CA MET A 585 15.32 13.39 7.54
C MET A 585 15.00 12.51 8.75
N SER A 586 13.73 12.15 8.92
CA SER A 586 13.22 11.46 10.10
C SER A 586 14.00 10.18 10.50
N PRO A 587 14.45 9.29 9.58
CA PRO A 587 15.27 8.13 9.93
C PRO A 587 16.66 8.46 10.53
N LEU A 588 17.32 9.52 10.03
CA LEU A 588 18.63 9.92 10.56
C LEU A 588 18.49 10.50 11.98
N LEU A 589 17.44 11.28 12.21
CA LEU A 589 17.13 11.84 13.52
C LEU A 589 16.73 10.75 14.54
N ALA A 590 15.93 9.78 14.10
CA ALA A 590 15.65 8.57 14.86
C ALA A 590 16.94 7.84 15.26
N ALA A 591 17.89 7.69 14.33
CA ALA A 591 19.18 7.07 14.62
C ALA A 591 20.02 7.87 15.63
N ALA A 592 20.02 9.20 15.56
CA ALA A 592 20.71 10.05 16.54
C ALA A 592 20.14 9.87 17.97
N VAL A 593 18.83 9.72 18.12
CA VAL A 593 18.23 9.44 19.44
C VAL A 593 18.57 8.02 19.92
N MET A 594 18.57 7.04 19.01
CA MET A 594 18.93 5.67 19.34
C MET A 594 20.43 5.46 19.60
N SER A 595 21.31 6.34 19.12
CA SER A 595 22.73 6.31 19.48
C SER A 595 22.93 6.62 20.97
N VAL A 596 22.13 7.54 21.53
CA VAL A 596 22.11 7.81 22.98
C VAL A 596 21.67 6.57 23.75
N TRP A 597 20.63 5.86 23.28
CA TRP A 597 20.18 4.63 23.91
C TRP A 597 21.27 3.54 23.89
N THR A 598 21.84 3.26 22.71
CA THR A 598 22.87 2.20 22.57
C THR A 598 24.12 2.51 23.40
N GLY A 599 24.62 3.75 23.36
CA GLY A 599 25.77 4.18 24.15
C GLY A 599 25.52 4.16 25.66
N THR A 600 24.28 4.41 26.10
CA THR A 600 23.90 4.34 27.51
C THR A 600 23.80 2.90 27.99
N VAL A 601 23.09 2.03 27.26
CA VAL A 601 22.92 0.62 27.63
C VAL A 601 24.24 -0.14 27.58
N ALA A 602 25.16 0.22 26.67
CA ALA A 602 26.51 -0.35 26.57
C ALA A 602 27.32 -0.29 27.87
N ARG A 603 26.98 0.63 28.80
CA ARG A 603 27.66 0.77 30.10
C ARG A 603 27.41 -0.38 31.07
N SER A 604 26.48 -1.28 30.77
CA SER A 604 26.04 -2.38 31.64
C SER A 604 26.80 -3.70 31.45
N THR A 605 27.94 -3.70 30.73
CA THR A 605 28.65 -4.90 30.23
C THR A 605 27.83 -5.77 29.25
N CYS A 606 26.56 -5.42 29.00
CA CYS A 606 25.74 -6.00 27.95
C CYS A 606 26.07 -5.39 26.58
N GLU A 607 25.85 -6.21 25.56
CA GLU A 607 25.82 -5.75 24.19
C GLU A 607 24.45 -5.17 23.85
N ALA A 608 24.41 -4.22 22.92
CA ALA A 608 23.18 -3.57 22.48
C ALA A 608 23.20 -3.35 20.97
N VAL A 609 22.04 -3.47 20.34
CA VAL A 609 21.83 -3.19 18.92
C VAL A 609 20.46 -2.55 18.71
N THR A 610 20.36 -1.70 17.69
CA THR A 610 19.10 -1.11 17.24
C THR A 610 18.98 -1.20 15.73
N PHE A 611 17.74 -1.34 15.28
CA PHE A 611 17.34 -1.11 13.92
C PHE A 611 16.15 -0.15 13.92
N VAL A 612 16.44 1.15 13.89
CA VAL A 612 15.44 2.18 14.18
C VAL A 612 14.91 1.96 15.60
N ASP A 613 13.62 1.71 15.80
CA ASP A 613 12.98 1.51 17.10
C ASP A 613 13.07 0.08 17.64
N ASP A 614 13.27 -0.90 16.76
CA ASP A 614 13.51 -2.28 17.16
C ASP A 614 14.86 -2.37 17.85
N ARG A 615 14.84 -2.51 19.18
CA ARG A 615 16.06 -2.48 19.99
C ARG A 615 16.20 -3.74 20.83
N SER A 616 17.44 -4.16 21.02
CA SER A 616 17.74 -5.39 21.75
C SER A 616 19.06 -5.26 22.47
N PHE A 617 19.16 -5.91 23.62
CA PHE A 617 20.41 -6.05 24.37
C PHE A 617 20.55 -7.47 24.91
N TRP A 618 21.78 -7.90 25.15
CA TRP A 618 22.03 -9.26 25.64
C TRP A 618 23.27 -9.33 26.54
N GLY A 619 23.28 -10.31 27.43
CA GLY A 619 24.32 -10.52 28.42
C GLY A 619 24.25 -11.89 29.07
N ARG A 620 25.19 -12.17 29.97
CA ARG A 620 25.37 -13.51 30.59
C ARG A 620 24.92 -13.60 32.04
N SER A 621 24.70 -12.46 32.71
CA SER A 621 24.37 -12.42 34.13
C SER A 621 23.12 -11.59 34.38
N LEU A 622 22.34 -11.99 35.39
CA LEU A 622 21.14 -11.26 35.79
C LEU A 622 21.48 -9.82 36.22
N ASN A 623 22.63 -9.61 36.87
CA ASN A 623 23.06 -8.28 37.31
C ASN A 623 23.31 -7.35 36.11
N ALA A 624 24.05 -7.81 35.09
CA ALA A 624 24.30 -7.05 33.88
C ALA A 624 23.00 -6.71 33.14
N LEU A 625 22.13 -7.70 32.95
CA LEU A 625 20.82 -7.52 32.30
C LEU A 625 19.93 -6.54 33.09
N SER A 626 19.92 -6.62 34.41
CA SER A 626 19.16 -5.72 35.29
C SER A 626 19.68 -4.29 35.20
N GLN A 627 21.01 -4.11 35.16
CA GLN A 627 21.62 -2.80 34.96
C GLN A 627 21.30 -2.23 33.57
N ALA A 628 21.40 -3.06 32.51
CA ALA A 628 21.05 -2.70 31.14
C ALA A 628 19.60 -2.22 31.04
N LYS A 629 18.67 -2.96 31.65
CA LYS A 629 17.24 -2.62 31.71
C LYS A 629 16.99 -1.30 32.43
N ARG A 630 17.61 -1.09 33.61
CA ARG A 630 17.47 0.17 34.36
C ARG A 630 17.97 1.38 33.55
N LEU A 631 19.07 1.21 32.81
CA LEU A 631 19.63 2.22 31.93
C LEU A 631 18.72 2.49 30.73
N SER A 632 18.15 1.45 30.11
CA SER A 632 17.13 1.60 29.07
C SER A 632 15.93 2.38 29.58
N ASP A 633 15.37 2.00 30.75
CA ASP A 633 14.19 2.66 31.31
C ASP A 633 14.47 4.12 31.67
N ARG A 634 15.72 4.45 32.03
CA ARG A 634 16.14 5.84 32.25
C ARG A 634 16.09 6.64 30.96
N VAL A 635 16.57 6.07 29.85
CA VAL A 635 16.48 6.69 28.52
C VAL A 635 15.01 6.83 28.11
N ASP A 636 14.19 5.81 28.33
CA ASP A 636 12.77 5.87 28.00
C ASP A 636 12.03 6.95 28.78
N ARG A 637 12.30 7.10 30.07
CA ARG A 637 11.73 8.19 30.87
C ARG A 637 12.18 9.55 30.35
N ALA A 638 13.44 9.70 29.96
CA ALA A 638 13.98 10.96 29.45
C ALA A 638 13.35 11.38 28.12
N PHE A 639 13.19 10.42 27.19
CA PHE A 639 12.55 10.66 25.88
C PHE A 639 11.03 10.41 25.87
N GLN A 640 10.43 10.15 27.03
CA GLN A 640 9.01 9.79 27.20
C GLN A 640 8.54 8.62 26.31
N PHE A 641 9.43 7.68 26.03
CA PHE A 641 9.08 6.44 25.34
C PHE A 641 8.26 5.53 26.24
N ARG A 642 7.41 4.72 25.60
CA ARG A 642 6.64 3.67 26.26
C ARG A 642 6.96 2.35 25.58
N CYS A 643 7.47 1.40 26.35
CA CYS A 643 7.60 0.03 25.86
C CYS A 643 6.26 -0.69 25.93
N ASP A 644 5.94 -1.44 24.89
CA ASP A 644 4.83 -2.37 24.90
C ASP A 644 5.30 -3.69 25.53
N ALA A 645 5.02 -3.88 26.83
CA ALA A 645 5.45 -5.08 27.55
C ALA A 645 4.96 -6.38 26.88
N THR A 646 3.80 -6.35 26.19
CA THR A 646 3.23 -7.52 25.49
C THR A 646 3.98 -7.89 24.21
N LYS A 647 4.86 -7.02 23.71
CA LYS A 647 5.73 -7.28 22.55
C LYS A 647 7.21 -7.33 22.93
N CYS A 648 7.53 -7.00 24.19
CA CYS A 648 8.86 -7.18 24.73
C CYS A 648 9.06 -8.66 25.08
N GLN A 649 10.28 -9.15 24.93
CA GLN A 649 10.60 -10.57 25.11
C GLN A 649 11.94 -10.75 25.79
N VAL A 650 12.08 -11.88 26.48
CA VAL A 650 13.36 -12.41 26.96
C VAL A 650 13.55 -13.80 26.35
N ALA A 651 14.71 -14.05 25.75
CA ALA A 651 15.00 -15.32 25.11
C ALA A 651 16.32 -15.92 25.60
N SER A 652 16.32 -17.22 25.90
CA SER A 652 17.52 -17.98 26.30
C SER A 652 17.38 -19.48 25.98
N THR A 653 18.49 -20.20 25.81
CA THR A 653 18.48 -21.69 25.62
C THR A 653 17.80 -22.47 26.75
N GLY A 654 17.79 -21.88 27.94
CA GLY A 654 17.26 -22.42 29.19
C GLY A 654 17.98 -21.75 30.37
N GLY A 655 17.75 -22.26 31.58
CA GLY A 655 18.46 -21.81 32.78
C GLY A 655 17.76 -20.70 33.57
N ALA A 656 18.12 -20.60 34.85
CA ALA A 656 17.43 -19.74 35.82
C ALA A 656 17.50 -18.24 35.47
N ILE A 657 18.59 -17.79 34.83
CA ILE A 657 18.82 -16.37 34.55
C ILE A 657 17.77 -15.79 33.60
N GLY A 658 17.44 -16.50 32.51
CA GLY A 658 16.44 -16.04 31.53
C GLY A 658 15.05 -15.90 32.14
N HIS A 659 14.61 -16.92 32.90
CA HIS A 659 13.34 -16.88 33.62
C HIS A 659 13.30 -15.78 34.69
N GLN A 660 14.39 -15.61 35.46
CA GLN A 660 14.49 -14.55 36.46
C GLN A 660 14.45 -13.16 35.82
N ALA A 661 15.14 -12.96 34.70
CA ALA A 661 15.10 -11.70 33.95
C ALA A 661 13.71 -11.41 33.40
N ALA A 662 13.05 -12.41 32.79
CA ALA A 662 11.68 -12.28 32.28
C ALA A 662 10.69 -11.88 33.39
N ALA A 663 10.75 -12.57 34.54
CA ALA A 663 9.92 -12.25 35.70
C ALA A 663 10.21 -10.85 36.25
N LEU A 664 11.50 -10.47 36.36
CA LEU A 664 11.91 -9.16 36.85
C LEU A 664 11.46 -8.01 35.92
N PHE A 665 11.42 -8.25 34.60
CA PHE A 665 11.08 -7.23 33.61
C PHE A 665 9.60 -7.22 33.24
N GLY A 666 8.85 -8.26 33.61
CA GLY A 666 7.46 -8.45 33.21
C GLY A 666 7.30 -8.78 31.72
N TYR A 667 8.26 -9.51 31.15
CA TYR A 667 8.31 -9.89 29.73
C TYR A 667 8.06 -11.39 29.55
N GLU A 668 7.61 -11.78 28.36
CA GLU A 668 7.46 -13.21 28.03
C GLU A 668 8.84 -13.86 27.86
N HIS A 669 8.99 -15.07 28.41
CA HIS A 669 10.19 -15.88 28.24
C HIS A 669 10.00 -16.91 27.12
N SER A 670 11.00 -17.05 26.24
CA SER A 670 11.00 -18.03 25.15
C SER A 670 12.39 -18.66 24.97
N SER A 671 12.43 -19.83 24.32
CA SER A 671 13.68 -20.43 23.82
C SER A 671 14.12 -19.87 22.45
N GLU A 672 13.29 -19.01 21.87
CA GLU A 672 13.45 -18.43 20.54
C GLU A 672 13.41 -16.92 20.65
N PHE A 673 14.25 -16.24 19.87
CA PHE A 673 14.29 -14.78 19.80
C PHE A 673 13.74 -14.31 18.45
N GLU A 674 12.64 -13.57 18.42
CA GLU A 674 12.06 -13.05 17.18
C GLU A 674 12.35 -11.55 17.02
N THR A 675 13.03 -11.14 15.95
CA THR A 675 13.24 -9.72 15.64
C THR A 675 13.33 -9.48 14.14
N LEU A 676 12.86 -8.31 13.70
CA LEU A 676 12.85 -7.88 12.29
C LEU A 676 12.24 -8.89 11.31
N GLY A 677 11.33 -9.76 11.77
CA GLY A 677 10.68 -10.80 10.96
C GLY A 677 11.48 -12.11 10.81
N VAL A 678 12.56 -12.28 11.58
CA VAL A 678 13.35 -13.52 11.68
C VAL A 678 13.28 -14.05 13.10
N ARG A 679 13.13 -15.37 13.21
CA ARG A 679 13.16 -16.14 14.45
C ARG A 679 14.50 -16.85 14.58
N PHE A 680 15.21 -16.57 15.65
CA PHE A 680 16.50 -17.15 15.99
C PHE A 680 16.30 -18.26 17.04
N TYR A 681 16.79 -19.45 16.74
CA TYR A 681 16.86 -20.53 17.71
C TYR A 681 18.18 -20.39 18.44
N LEU A 682 18.16 -20.22 19.76
CA LEU A 682 19.35 -19.88 20.52
C LEU A 682 20.31 -21.06 20.75
N ARG A 683 20.29 -22.07 19.88
CA ARG A 683 21.14 -23.26 19.99
C ARG A 683 22.23 -23.22 18.91
N PRO A 684 23.46 -23.66 19.21
CA PRO A 684 24.53 -23.70 18.24
C PRO A 684 24.15 -24.48 16.96
N GLY A 685 24.44 -23.90 15.80
CA GLY A 685 24.22 -24.54 14.50
C GLY A 685 22.78 -24.54 13.99
N CYS A 686 21.82 -23.95 14.71
CA CYS A 686 20.45 -23.81 14.21
C CYS A 686 20.33 -22.67 13.19
N VAL A 687 19.55 -22.92 12.14
CA VAL A 687 19.27 -21.95 11.06
C VAL A 687 18.06 -21.10 11.47
N PRO A 688 18.19 -19.76 11.56
CA PRO A 688 17.06 -18.86 11.79
C PRO A 688 16.02 -18.99 10.69
N MET A 689 14.77 -18.73 11.05
CA MET A 689 13.60 -18.93 10.19
C MET A 689 12.83 -17.64 9.98
N LEU A 690 12.22 -17.46 8.80
CA LEU A 690 11.31 -16.35 8.56
C LEU A 690 10.04 -16.56 9.38
N ALA A 691 9.75 -15.63 10.30
CA ALA A 691 8.68 -15.80 11.27
C ALA A 691 7.26 -15.78 10.65
N ARG A 692 7.08 -15.14 9.49
CA ARG A 692 5.76 -14.84 8.90
C ARG A 692 5.65 -15.17 7.41
N TYR A 693 6.41 -16.15 6.92
CA TYR A 693 6.25 -16.62 5.54
C TYR A 693 4.94 -17.42 5.39
N SER A 694 4.22 -17.20 4.28
CA SER A 694 3.04 -17.97 3.89
C SER A 694 3.17 -18.38 2.43
N PHE A 695 3.05 -19.69 2.17
CA PHE A 695 3.08 -20.25 0.82
C PHE A 695 1.85 -19.79 0.02
N GLU A 696 0.69 -19.70 0.66
CA GLU A 696 -0.57 -19.27 0.03
C GLU A 696 -0.45 -17.88 -0.58
N VAL A 697 0.21 -16.95 0.12
CA VAL A 697 0.49 -15.60 -0.40
C VAL A 697 1.38 -15.65 -1.64
N ALA A 698 2.38 -16.54 -1.65
CA ALA A 698 3.29 -16.69 -2.78
C ALA A 698 2.58 -17.33 -3.98
N ASP A 699 1.78 -18.37 -3.76
CA ASP A 699 1.02 -19.08 -4.81
C ASP A 699 -0.03 -18.17 -5.46
N VAL A 700 -0.80 -17.43 -4.66
CA VAL A 700 -1.76 -16.46 -5.19
C VAL A 700 -1.06 -15.37 -6.02
N ARG A 701 0.14 -14.93 -5.62
CA ARG A 701 0.92 -13.99 -6.44
C ARG A 701 1.33 -14.60 -7.77
N LEU A 702 1.77 -15.86 -7.81
CA LEU A 702 2.08 -16.56 -9.06
C LEU A 702 0.86 -16.63 -9.98
N GLN A 703 -0.31 -16.98 -9.44
CA GLN A 703 -1.57 -16.98 -10.20
C GLN A 703 -1.90 -15.59 -10.77
N CYS A 704 -1.71 -14.53 -9.99
CA CYS A 704 -1.94 -13.16 -10.46
C CYS A 704 -0.91 -12.72 -11.51
N ILE A 705 0.34 -13.16 -11.40
CA ILE A 705 1.38 -12.88 -12.40
C ILE A 705 0.98 -13.49 -13.75
N ASN A 706 0.45 -14.70 -13.77
CA ASN A 706 0.04 -15.38 -15.00
C ASN A 706 -1.06 -14.64 -15.77
N VAL A 707 -1.85 -13.81 -15.07
CA VAL A 707 -2.89 -12.96 -15.69
C VAL A 707 -2.28 -11.76 -16.43
N VAL A 708 -1.16 -11.23 -15.93
CA VAL A 708 -0.63 -9.93 -16.36
C VAL A 708 0.62 -10.07 -17.25
N ALA A 709 1.43 -11.10 -17.02
CA ALA A 709 2.63 -11.35 -17.79
C ALA A 709 2.28 -11.79 -19.22
N THR A 710 2.83 -11.08 -20.21
CA THR A 710 2.58 -11.38 -21.65
C THR A 710 3.58 -12.36 -22.25
N GLY A 711 4.54 -12.85 -21.46
CA GLY A 711 5.56 -13.81 -21.89
C GLY A 711 6.57 -14.12 -20.79
N LEU A 712 7.40 -15.14 -21.03
CA LEU A 712 8.36 -15.68 -20.07
C LEU A 712 9.32 -14.63 -19.46
N PRO A 713 9.91 -13.69 -20.23
CA PRO A 713 10.81 -12.69 -19.63
C PRO A 713 10.10 -11.78 -18.61
N MET A 714 8.85 -11.39 -18.90
CA MET A 714 8.05 -10.56 -18.00
C MET A 714 7.62 -11.36 -16.76
N GLN A 715 7.22 -12.62 -16.95
CA GLN A 715 6.87 -13.53 -15.87
C GLN A 715 8.05 -13.74 -14.93
N ALA A 716 9.24 -14.04 -15.47
CA ALA A 716 10.48 -14.17 -14.72
C ALA A 716 10.80 -12.89 -13.93
N SER A 717 10.63 -11.71 -14.54
CA SER A 717 10.80 -10.42 -13.88
C SER A 717 9.85 -10.24 -12.68
N PHE A 718 8.56 -10.60 -12.83
CA PHE A 718 7.60 -10.53 -11.73
C PHE A 718 7.86 -11.57 -10.64
N ILE A 719 8.24 -12.80 -10.98
CA ILE A 719 8.61 -13.83 -10.01
C ILE A 719 9.77 -13.33 -9.15
N ARG A 720 10.83 -12.81 -9.78
CA ARG A 720 12.01 -12.26 -9.09
C ARG A 720 11.71 -11.03 -8.24
N SER A 721 10.72 -10.21 -8.60
CA SER A 721 10.42 -8.95 -7.91
C SER A 721 9.24 -9.02 -6.93
N LEU A 722 8.36 -10.02 -7.03
CA LEU A 722 7.13 -10.10 -6.24
C LEU A 722 6.98 -11.41 -5.46
N VAL A 723 7.57 -12.51 -5.91
CA VAL A 723 7.43 -13.82 -5.26
C VAL A 723 8.68 -14.11 -4.45
N LEU A 724 9.84 -14.19 -5.10
CA LEU A 724 11.10 -14.53 -4.45
C LEU A 724 11.49 -13.61 -3.28
N PRO A 725 11.22 -12.29 -3.31
CA PRO A 725 11.53 -11.44 -2.16
C PRO A 725 10.77 -11.81 -0.87
N LEU A 726 9.69 -12.59 -0.94
CA LEU A 726 9.01 -13.12 0.26
C LEU A 726 9.91 -14.08 1.06
N VAL A 727 10.87 -14.73 0.40
CA VAL A 727 11.76 -15.73 0.98
C VAL A 727 13.22 -15.24 1.04
N LEU A 728 13.63 -14.43 0.07
CA LEU A 728 15.05 -14.11 -0.14
C LEU A 728 15.54 -12.85 0.56
N TRP A 729 14.66 -12.00 1.08
CA TRP A 729 15.07 -10.73 1.69
C TRP A 729 16.04 -10.91 2.88
N ALA A 730 15.92 -12.04 3.61
CA ALA A 730 16.89 -12.50 4.60
C ALA A 730 17.52 -13.85 4.22
N GLY A 731 17.44 -14.28 2.96
CA GLY A 731 17.78 -15.65 2.51
C GLY A 731 19.24 -16.06 2.73
N ALA A 732 20.12 -15.08 2.93
CA ALA A 732 21.51 -15.27 3.35
C ALA A 732 21.65 -15.74 4.80
N MET A 733 20.75 -15.32 5.69
CA MET A 733 20.83 -15.53 7.15
C MET A 733 19.67 -16.35 7.72
N ALA A 734 18.57 -16.47 6.98
CA ALA A 734 17.36 -17.15 7.40
C ALA A 734 16.81 -18.09 6.32
N SER A 735 15.90 -18.97 6.71
CA SER A 735 15.22 -19.91 5.83
C SER A 735 13.71 -19.92 6.05
N ILE A 736 13.02 -20.61 5.16
CA ILE A 736 11.68 -21.18 5.41
C ILE A 736 11.81 -22.69 5.53
N GLU A 737 10.72 -23.36 5.88
CA GLU A 737 10.68 -24.82 5.97
C GLU A 737 11.01 -25.46 4.62
N LYS A 738 11.74 -26.59 4.66
CA LYS A 738 12.21 -27.28 3.44
C LYS A 738 11.05 -27.68 2.55
N GLU A 739 9.95 -28.17 3.13
CA GLU A 739 8.76 -28.57 2.36
C GLU A 739 8.10 -27.37 1.68
N GLN A 740 7.90 -26.26 2.41
CA GLN A 740 7.35 -25.02 1.83
C GLN A 740 8.22 -24.45 0.71
N LEU A 741 9.55 -24.57 0.81
CA LEU A 741 10.46 -24.16 -0.25
C LEU A 741 10.31 -25.03 -1.51
N HIS A 742 10.15 -26.34 -1.35
CA HIS A 742 9.91 -27.25 -2.46
C HIS A 742 8.50 -27.09 -3.06
N GLN A 743 7.48 -26.82 -2.24
CA GLN A 743 6.15 -26.43 -2.69
C GLN A 743 6.21 -25.18 -3.57
N LEU A 744 6.92 -24.14 -3.14
CA LEU A 744 7.12 -22.93 -3.94
C LEU A 744 7.84 -23.23 -5.26
N ARG A 745 8.87 -24.08 -5.24
CA ARG A 745 9.57 -24.51 -6.47
C ARG A 745 8.60 -25.19 -7.45
N ARG A 746 7.75 -26.10 -6.97
CA ARG A 746 6.72 -26.77 -7.79
C ARG A 746 5.68 -25.78 -8.32
N ALA A 747 5.22 -24.84 -7.50
CA ALA A 747 4.26 -23.82 -7.90
C ALA A 747 4.81 -22.90 -8.99
N VAL A 748 6.08 -22.48 -8.91
CA VAL A 748 6.73 -21.70 -9.97
C VAL A 748 6.76 -22.49 -11.28
N VAL A 749 7.17 -23.76 -11.26
CA VAL A 749 7.17 -24.62 -12.45
C VAL A 749 5.76 -24.74 -13.05
N ALA A 750 4.77 -25.08 -12.23
CA ALA A 750 3.38 -25.19 -12.66
C ALA A 750 2.86 -23.89 -13.28
N SER A 751 3.23 -22.75 -12.69
CA SER A 751 2.86 -21.43 -13.17
C SER A 751 3.45 -21.09 -14.55
N VAL A 752 4.46 -21.80 -15.03
CA VAL A 752 5.07 -21.56 -16.36
C VAL A 752 4.65 -22.62 -17.36
N ASN A 753 4.51 -23.86 -16.89
CA ASN A 753 4.20 -25.03 -17.70
C ASN A 753 2.81 -24.95 -18.38
N HIS A 754 1.83 -24.35 -17.71
CA HIS A 754 0.46 -24.20 -18.23
C HIS A 754 0.35 -23.40 -19.55
N GLN A 755 1.38 -22.63 -19.94
CA GLN A 755 1.38 -21.81 -21.16
C GLN A 755 2.24 -22.39 -22.30
N ASN A 756 3.17 -23.31 -22.02
CA ASN A 756 4.27 -23.65 -22.94
C ASN A 756 4.44 -25.17 -23.18
N ALA A 757 3.39 -25.96 -22.96
CA ALA A 757 3.27 -27.43 -23.06
C ALA A 757 3.52 -28.20 -21.75
N CYS A 758 2.51 -28.96 -21.31
CA CYS A 758 2.41 -29.62 -19.99
C CYS A 758 3.52 -30.64 -19.68
N ASP A 759 4.25 -31.11 -20.68
CA ASP A 759 5.26 -32.17 -20.54
C ASP A 759 6.71 -31.63 -20.50
N THR A 760 6.89 -30.31 -20.40
CA THR A 760 8.24 -29.73 -20.40
C THR A 760 9.00 -30.10 -19.12
N PRO A 761 10.15 -30.81 -19.20
CA PRO A 761 10.95 -31.13 -18.02
C PRO A 761 11.34 -29.87 -17.24
N ALA A 762 11.23 -29.93 -15.91
CA ALA A 762 11.53 -28.79 -15.04
C ALA A 762 12.93 -28.19 -15.27
N LEU A 763 13.91 -29.04 -15.62
CA LEU A 763 15.25 -28.61 -15.99
C LEU A 763 15.25 -27.60 -17.15
N LEU A 764 14.54 -27.90 -18.24
CA LEU A 764 14.45 -27.01 -19.41
C LEU A 764 13.72 -25.71 -19.05
N LEU A 765 12.70 -25.78 -18.19
CA LEU A 765 12.01 -24.59 -17.71
C LEU A 765 12.95 -23.66 -16.93
N TRP A 766 13.87 -24.20 -16.12
CA TRP A 766 14.85 -23.37 -15.41
C TRP A 766 15.91 -22.75 -16.31
N GLU A 767 16.32 -23.45 -17.38
CA GLU A 767 17.23 -22.88 -18.39
C GLU A 767 16.58 -21.69 -19.12
N VAL A 768 15.29 -21.77 -19.43
CA VAL A 768 14.58 -20.72 -20.17
C VAL A 768 14.12 -19.57 -19.25
N LEU A 769 13.53 -19.89 -18.10
CA LEU A 769 13.05 -18.90 -17.13
C LEU A 769 14.22 -18.19 -16.41
N GLY A 770 15.37 -18.86 -16.37
CA GLY A 770 16.55 -18.49 -15.62
C GLY A 770 16.53 -19.09 -14.21
N TRP A 771 17.66 -19.68 -13.80
CA TRP A 771 17.85 -20.28 -12.48
C TRP A 771 17.58 -19.34 -11.30
N ASP A 772 17.73 -18.02 -11.49
CA ASP A 772 17.38 -17.02 -10.48
C ASP A 772 15.88 -17.00 -10.14
N CYS A 773 15.03 -17.69 -10.91
CA CYS A 773 13.61 -17.89 -10.63
C CYS A 773 13.32 -19.16 -9.81
N ASP A 774 14.26 -20.09 -9.69
CA ASP A 774 14.14 -21.28 -8.82
C ASP A 774 14.37 -20.86 -7.36
N PRO A 775 13.36 -20.96 -6.48
CA PRO A 775 13.49 -20.55 -5.07
C PRO A 775 14.61 -21.24 -4.32
N VAL A 776 14.92 -22.51 -4.65
CA VAL A 776 15.99 -23.27 -3.99
C VAL A 776 17.35 -22.76 -4.45
N PHE A 777 17.52 -22.56 -5.76
CA PHE A 777 18.73 -21.98 -6.33
C PHE A 777 18.96 -20.57 -5.80
N ALA A 778 17.95 -19.70 -5.93
CA ALA A 778 18.04 -18.29 -5.58
C ALA A 778 18.36 -18.08 -4.09
N ARG A 779 17.87 -18.98 -3.23
CA ARG A 779 18.22 -19.02 -1.80
C ARG A 779 19.71 -19.33 -1.57
N LYS A 780 20.24 -20.37 -2.21
CA LYS A 780 21.68 -20.71 -2.10
C LYS A 780 22.55 -19.60 -2.69
N TRP A 781 22.13 -19.06 -3.83
CA TRP A 781 22.82 -17.95 -4.50
C TRP A 781 22.84 -16.67 -3.65
N SER A 782 21.74 -16.34 -2.97
CA SER A 782 21.67 -15.21 -2.04
C SER A 782 22.69 -15.31 -0.91
N ALA A 783 22.90 -16.50 -0.34
CA ALA A 783 23.92 -16.73 0.68
C ALA A 783 25.35 -16.55 0.14
N LEU A 784 25.66 -17.13 -1.02
CA LEU A 784 26.98 -16.97 -1.66
C LEU A 784 27.27 -15.50 -2.00
N ARG A 785 26.29 -14.78 -2.55
CA ARG A 785 26.44 -13.34 -2.82
C ARG A 785 26.64 -12.52 -1.55
N ALA A 786 26.02 -12.89 -0.45
CA ALA A 786 26.25 -12.21 0.83
C ALA A 786 27.68 -12.43 1.34
N ALA A 787 28.23 -13.64 1.19
CA ALA A 787 29.62 -13.93 1.51
C ALA A 787 30.60 -13.14 0.62
N ILE A 788 30.38 -13.11 -0.70
CA ILE A 788 31.15 -12.28 -1.64
C ILE A 788 31.08 -10.81 -1.22
N ALA A 789 29.88 -10.29 -0.96
CA ALA A 789 29.69 -8.90 -0.58
C ALA A 789 30.47 -8.54 0.69
N ILE A 790 30.50 -9.41 1.70
CA ILE A 790 31.22 -9.16 2.95
C ILE A 790 32.73 -9.22 2.76
N ALA A 791 33.22 -10.10 1.90
CA ALA A 791 34.65 -10.18 1.58
C ALA A 791 35.13 -8.97 0.74
N CYS A 792 34.35 -8.57 -0.27
CA CYS A 792 34.72 -7.47 -1.18
C CYS A 792 34.43 -6.08 -0.61
N GLN A 793 33.37 -5.97 0.19
CA GLN A 793 32.85 -4.72 0.74
C GLN A 793 32.45 -4.97 2.19
N PRO A 794 33.44 -5.13 3.10
CA PRO A 794 33.16 -5.37 4.50
C PRO A 794 32.24 -4.27 5.03
N PRO A 795 31.28 -4.61 5.92
CA PRO A 795 30.39 -3.61 6.48
C PRO A 795 31.18 -2.48 7.13
N CYS A 796 30.82 -1.23 6.84
CA CYS A 796 31.56 -0.05 7.31
C CYS A 796 31.71 0.04 8.84
N TRP A 797 30.82 -0.59 9.60
CA TRP A 797 30.86 -0.62 11.06
C TRP A 797 31.75 -1.74 11.64
N LEU A 798 32.32 -2.60 10.79
CA LEU A 798 33.13 -3.74 11.21
C LEU A 798 34.44 -3.30 11.87
N GLU A 799 34.98 -2.14 11.47
CA GLU A 799 36.17 -1.53 12.06
C GLU A 799 35.97 -1.17 13.55
N ASP A 800 34.73 -0.83 13.93
CA ASP A 800 34.36 -0.51 15.30
C ASP A 800 33.98 -1.75 16.13
N ALA A 801 33.96 -2.94 15.52
CA ALA A 801 33.55 -4.17 16.17
C ALA A 801 34.73 -4.85 16.89
N SER A 802 34.44 -5.76 17.82
CA SER A 802 35.50 -6.48 18.54
C SER A 802 36.31 -7.35 17.56
N ILE A 803 37.63 -7.46 17.79
CA ILE A 803 38.52 -8.33 16.98
C ILE A 803 38.01 -9.78 16.95
N GLN A 804 37.40 -10.24 18.04
CA GLN A 804 36.76 -11.55 18.12
C GLN A 804 35.59 -11.67 17.12
N PHE A 805 34.75 -10.64 17.00
CA PHE A 805 33.68 -10.59 16.01
C PHE A 805 34.24 -10.58 14.58
N VAL A 806 35.23 -9.73 14.31
CA VAL A 806 35.80 -9.55 12.97
C VAL A 806 36.42 -10.87 12.46
N ARG A 807 37.19 -11.58 13.30
CA ARG A 807 37.82 -12.85 12.95
C ARG A 807 36.81 -13.95 12.56
N GLY A 808 35.60 -13.90 13.11
CA GLY A 808 34.54 -14.88 12.81
C GLY A 808 33.52 -14.42 11.76
N ALA A 809 33.46 -13.14 11.39
CA ALA A 809 32.39 -12.58 10.55
C ALA A 809 32.34 -13.19 9.14
N GLY A 810 33.49 -13.29 8.48
CA GLY A 810 33.61 -13.93 7.16
C GLY A 810 33.30 -15.43 7.22
N GLN A 811 33.86 -16.12 8.22
CA GLN A 811 33.55 -17.52 8.47
C GLN A 811 32.07 -17.76 8.74
N ARG A 812 31.34 -16.88 9.44
CA ARG A 812 29.91 -17.10 9.78
C ARG A 812 28.96 -16.95 8.59
N CYS A 813 29.31 -16.11 7.63
CA CYS A 813 28.60 -16.05 6.36
C CYS A 813 28.86 -17.28 5.48
N CYS A 814 30.06 -17.84 5.60
CA CYS A 814 30.53 -19.02 4.86
C CYS A 814 30.18 -20.36 5.54
N ARG A 815 30.11 -20.41 6.87
CA ARG A 815 29.81 -21.58 7.74
C ARG A 815 28.32 -21.93 7.74
N TRP A 816 27.52 -21.30 6.90
CA TRP A 816 26.14 -21.71 6.81
C TRP A 816 26.06 -23.16 6.31
N PRO A 817 25.20 -24.03 6.88
CA PRO A 817 25.14 -25.48 6.61
C PRO A 817 25.02 -25.92 5.14
N ARG A 818 24.87 -24.99 4.22
CA ARG A 818 24.55 -25.20 2.80
C ARG A 818 25.77 -25.43 1.92
N GLN A 819 26.99 -25.08 2.34
CA GLN A 819 28.19 -25.51 1.61
C GLN A 819 28.41 -27.03 1.74
N CYS A 820 28.14 -27.59 2.92
CA CYS A 820 28.13 -29.03 3.14
C CYS A 820 27.07 -29.73 2.25
N GLU A 821 25.87 -29.15 2.11
CA GLU A 821 24.84 -29.65 1.16
C GLU A 821 25.32 -29.65 -0.30
N LEU A 822 26.22 -28.72 -0.67
CA LEU A 822 26.79 -28.62 -2.01
C LEU A 822 28.05 -29.49 -2.20
N GLY A 823 28.60 -30.06 -1.12
CA GLY A 823 29.91 -30.71 -1.12
C GLY A 823 31.08 -29.73 -1.33
N TRP A 824 30.86 -28.44 -1.04
CA TRP A 824 31.87 -27.39 -1.13
C TRP A 824 32.46 -27.12 0.26
N TRP A 825 33.67 -26.58 0.31
CA TRP A 825 34.32 -26.19 1.55
C TRP A 825 34.92 -24.80 1.46
N THR A 826 35.28 -24.24 2.60
CA THR A 826 35.95 -22.95 2.70
C THR A 826 37.31 -23.07 3.38
N SER A 827 38.23 -22.19 3.02
CA SER A 827 39.51 -22.05 3.74
C SER A 827 39.27 -21.66 5.20
N ALA A 828 40.27 -21.88 6.06
CA ALA A 828 40.22 -21.45 7.47
C ALA A 828 40.06 -19.93 7.59
N THR A 829 40.55 -19.16 6.63
CA THR A 829 40.40 -17.70 6.55
C THR A 829 39.06 -17.27 5.94
N GLY A 830 38.32 -18.19 5.33
CA GLY A 830 37.01 -17.94 4.72
C GLY A 830 37.07 -17.13 3.41
N ASP A 831 38.26 -16.91 2.86
CA ASP A 831 38.56 -16.16 1.64
C ASP A 831 38.55 -17.02 0.36
N ILE A 832 38.60 -18.35 0.50
CA ILE A 832 38.58 -19.29 -0.62
C ILE A 832 37.42 -20.25 -0.46
N ILE A 833 36.65 -20.46 -1.53
CA ILE A 833 35.64 -21.52 -1.66
C ILE A 833 36.20 -22.60 -2.58
N GLY A 834 36.31 -23.83 -2.08
CA GLY A 834 36.77 -25.00 -2.81
C GLY A 834 35.63 -25.95 -3.18
N ARG A 835 35.72 -26.58 -4.36
CA ARG A 835 34.92 -27.76 -4.73
C ARG A 835 35.77 -28.77 -5.49
N ARG A 836 35.35 -30.05 -5.50
CA ARG A 836 35.81 -31.01 -6.51
C ARG A 836 34.81 -31.04 -7.65
N ASP A 837 35.30 -30.91 -8.88
CA ASP A 837 34.46 -31.12 -10.06
C ASP A 837 34.26 -32.62 -10.35
N GLU A 838 33.54 -32.91 -11.42
CA GLU A 838 33.17 -34.28 -11.83
C GLU A 838 34.38 -35.14 -12.21
N CYS A 839 35.48 -34.52 -12.62
CA CYS A 839 36.73 -35.21 -12.91
C CYS A 839 37.60 -35.38 -11.66
N GLY A 840 37.07 -35.07 -10.47
CA GLY A 840 37.81 -35.06 -9.20
C GLY A 840 38.80 -33.89 -9.07
N ARG A 841 38.83 -32.97 -10.05
CA ARG A 841 39.78 -31.85 -10.05
C ARG A 841 39.34 -30.82 -9.01
N LEU A 842 40.32 -30.34 -8.27
CA LEU A 842 40.13 -29.25 -7.32
C LEU A 842 39.87 -27.95 -8.08
N ARG A 843 38.77 -27.29 -7.77
CA ARG A 843 38.44 -25.95 -8.22
C ARG A 843 38.37 -25.02 -7.01
N THR A 844 39.03 -23.88 -7.10
CA THR A 844 39.05 -22.84 -6.07
C THR A 844 38.47 -21.55 -6.61
N PHE A 845 37.77 -20.83 -5.75
CA PHE A 845 37.21 -19.52 -6.00
C PHE A 845 37.70 -18.58 -4.90
N HIS A 846 38.42 -17.53 -5.29
CA HIS A 846 39.00 -16.52 -4.41
C HIS A 846 38.03 -15.34 -4.27
N LEU A 847 37.46 -15.18 -3.08
CA LEU A 847 36.56 -14.07 -2.77
C LEU A 847 37.29 -12.74 -2.91
N GLY A 848 36.69 -11.77 -3.61
CA GLY A 848 37.33 -10.47 -3.89
C GLY A 848 38.11 -10.38 -5.19
N TYR A 849 38.50 -11.52 -5.77
CA TYR A 849 39.34 -11.56 -6.97
C TYR A 849 38.60 -12.19 -8.15
N ASP A 850 37.98 -13.35 -7.93
CA ASP A 850 37.31 -14.08 -8.99
C ASP A 850 35.91 -13.51 -9.29
N SER A 851 35.51 -13.57 -10.56
CA SER A 851 34.19 -13.09 -11.01
C SER A 851 33.06 -13.91 -10.37
N GLU A 852 32.08 -13.24 -9.74
CA GLU A 852 30.93 -13.92 -9.10
C GLU A 852 30.17 -14.85 -10.07
N LEU A 853 30.26 -14.60 -11.38
CA LEU A 853 29.68 -15.45 -12.42
C LEU A 853 30.24 -16.89 -12.40
N ILE A 854 31.49 -17.08 -12.02
CA ILE A 854 32.12 -18.41 -11.90
C ILE A 854 31.39 -19.23 -10.86
N LEU A 855 31.21 -18.65 -9.66
CA LEU A 855 30.53 -19.31 -8.55
C LEU A 855 29.04 -19.53 -8.84
N LYS A 856 28.40 -18.59 -9.56
CA LYS A 856 27.04 -18.76 -10.05
C LYS A 856 26.94 -19.95 -11.00
N GLN A 857 27.88 -20.08 -11.94
CA GLN A 857 27.91 -21.19 -12.89
C GLN A 857 28.12 -22.53 -12.17
N TRP A 858 29.00 -22.56 -11.17
CA TRP A 858 29.20 -23.77 -10.35
C TRP A 858 27.91 -24.23 -9.66
N LEU A 859 27.12 -23.27 -9.16
CA LEU A 859 25.84 -23.55 -8.53
C LEU A 859 24.79 -24.02 -9.56
N ILE A 860 24.77 -23.42 -10.75
CA ILE A 860 23.91 -23.85 -11.86
C ILE A 860 24.23 -25.30 -12.23
N ASP A 861 25.50 -25.65 -12.43
CA ASP A 861 25.92 -27.01 -12.79
C ASP A 861 25.54 -28.05 -11.72
N TRP A 862 25.62 -27.66 -10.44
CA TRP A 862 25.15 -28.51 -9.35
C TRP A 862 23.64 -28.74 -9.43
N HIS A 863 22.87 -27.69 -9.66
CA HIS A 863 21.40 -27.77 -9.74
C HIS A 863 20.89 -28.49 -10.98
N ARG A 864 21.57 -28.35 -12.14
CA ARG A 864 21.31 -29.11 -13.36
C ARG A 864 21.36 -30.61 -13.07
N ARG A 865 22.45 -31.07 -12.46
CA ARG A 865 22.65 -32.47 -12.09
C ARG A 865 21.63 -32.97 -11.09
N ALA A 866 21.38 -32.19 -10.03
CA ALA A 866 20.38 -32.54 -9.03
C ALA A 866 18.94 -32.59 -9.58
N SER A 867 18.70 -32.12 -10.81
CA SER A 867 17.39 -32.13 -11.48
C SER A 867 17.28 -33.21 -12.57
N LEU A 868 18.36 -33.96 -12.86
CA LEU A 868 18.30 -35.13 -13.72
C LEU A 868 17.76 -36.33 -12.92
N PRO A 869 16.84 -37.15 -13.47
CA PRO A 869 16.49 -38.42 -12.85
C PRO A 869 17.75 -39.28 -12.74
N GLY A 870 18.03 -39.77 -11.53
CA GLY A 870 19.17 -40.64 -11.23
C GLY A 870 18.96 -42.06 -11.70
#